data_AF-R9PAR9-F1
#
_entry.id   AF-R9PAR9-F1
#
_cell.length_a   1.000
_cell.length_b   1.000
_cell.length_c   1.000
_cell.angle_alpha   90.00
_cell.angle_beta   90.00
_cell.angle_gamma   90.00
#
_symmetry.space_group_name_H-M   'P 1'
#
loop_
_entity.id
_entity.type
_entity.pdbx_description
1 polymer ?
#
loop_
_entity_poly.entity_id
_entity_poly.type
_entity_poly.pdbx_seq_one_letter_code
_entity_poly.pdbx_strand_id
1 'polypeptide(L)'
;MASIPADAAGAKPGSSSSASARASATAAPAGSRRGRDATPSFGVMWSVMRSIGDMSLPFFFSSVTVSSTSHVPPSTTPLILCSNHSNTILDVAILASHFPERRPLHFWAKSGFFHNPILRWILTSSGNIKVDRKNKNNQSLFQGTFQAMKAGGAIALFPEGGSYTIPKLAKLKMGAAWAALEYSRHLQTEQGDGVRTQVKILPAAVVFDDKSVFRSRAGLRFGEPLSLDRYIEEFLSSPMGAGTSEEKIKSAVGKEDGTVPATPESMTRTNTSEGEQFASPAHRAVARLTEDLQRAMETLTFNAPDWETFQAVRLARETIFELQGGEVVKEDMEEYVELSRAIMMLLTLDQTDQPSEMRATSKEARRSLFVYSSLLHLSDVDNLTLARTLANRHLSIPLKSFLLRLPIYIPIFTPTLIPTYLLPNALAHHYAGREEESLSSVKTLFSFLFTSMLYSTLLFKTMTWARWSPPGLLVGMAGVWWLHDLNRGCVDGAYSLVKQIRFGWRLRGVKLDASKRVEGVQRKGKSLFFYGTLVHPKILARVIGNDGDHLTVQNAVLDGAKLFRVKEAEYPGLVREDSSSTNINAVKGTLVSGLTDSDVGYLDTFEGDEYIRSSVRVIPDPLAPAERNSTRIANAGNAPLHAILSSLTKPRIASLCASTSPKIEAQVYTWVAGSDKLEDRVWEFDEFAKNHAANWVGEGQVEHEHEYQVVDRVRSRMDSPESKPLLTTGGDARKDEEDAERWMEEYASTLVEGEGRVKDALVQVCSVLREKPSIQYYVDKGLGKNRPKKGDREMLTALLRARISAKAKLEELMVMVERTEVEEVRSAVESLVEAKKRALRRIGVMEMSGDAAWPFSQIVVGAAEIESKKTV
;
A
#
# COMPACT_ATOMS: atom_id res chain seq x y z
N MET A 1 -32.59 -51.60 7.37
CA MET A 1 -32.04 -51.93 8.70
C MET A 1 -32.11 -50.66 9.52
N ALA A 2 -33.17 -50.47 10.30
CA ALA A 2 -33.25 -50.89 11.71
C ALA A 2 -32.16 -50.16 12.54
N SER A 3 -32.44 -49.37 13.57
CA SER A 3 -33.64 -49.27 14.41
C SER A 3 -33.32 -48.41 15.66
N ILE A 4 -34.39 -47.89 16.31
CA ILE A 4 -34.53 -47.57 17.77
C ILE A 4 -33.99 -46.20 18.26
N PRO A 5 -34.66 -45.47 19.21
CA PRO A 5 -36.10 -45.40 19.56
C PRO A 5 -36.66 -43.97 19.72
N ALA A 6 -38.00 -43.91 19.78
CA ALA A 6 -38.81 -42.86 20.40
C ALA A 6 -39.29 -43.30 21.79
N ASP A 7 -39.54 -42.35 22.70
CA ASP A 7 -40.72 -42.24 23.59
C ASP A 7 -40.51 -41.02 24.52
N ALA A 8 -41.32 -39.94 24.42
CA ALA A 8 -42.66 -39.75 25.02
C ALA A 8 -42.56 -39.50 26.56
N ALA A 9 -43.18 -38.50 27.21
CA ALA A 9 -44.36 -37.71 26.89
C ALA A 9 -44.49 -36.48 27.84
N GLY A 10 -45.37 -35.54 27.44
CA GLY A 10 -46.11 -34.61 28.33
C GLY A 10 -45.65 -33.15 28.28
N ALA A 11 -46.45 -32.12 28.03
CA ALA A 11 -47.89 -31.99 27.80
C ALA A 11 -48.17 -30.61 27.11
N LYS A 12 -49.26 -30.54 26.35
CA LYS A 12 -49.92 -29.35 25.73
C LYS A 12 -50.39 -28.33 26.79
N PRO A 13 -50.66 -27.02 26.50
CA PRO A 13 -51.59 -26.49 25.46
C PRO A 13 -50.97 -25.27 24.71
N GLY A 14 -51.55 -24.59 23.74
CA GLY A 14 -52.88 -24.45 23.14
C GLY A 14 -52.75 -23.29 22.13
N SER A 15 -53.51 -23.37 21.04
CA SER A 15 -53.37 -22.59 19.80
C SER A 15 -53.57 -21.08 19.92
N SER A 16 -52.68 -20.31 19.29
CA SER A 16 -53.04 -19.06 18.59
C SER A 16 -52.18 -18.91 17.33
N SER A 17 -52.86 -18.81 16.18
CA SER A 17 -52.29 -18.65 14.85
C SER A 17 -51.40 -17.43 14.71
N SER A 18 -50.16 -17.59 14.22
CA SER A 18 -49.40 -16.50 13.61
C SER A 18 -49.15 -16.83 12.13
N ALA A 19 -49.77 -16.04 11.28
CA ALA A 19 -49.60 -16.11 9.84
C ALA A 19 -48.18 -15.69 9.45
N SER A 20 -47.51 -16.56 8.71
CA SER A 20 -46.25 -16.28 8.00
C SER A 20 -46.48 -15.15 6.99
N ALA A 21 -45.96 -13.96 7.28
CA ALA A 21 -45.94 -12.84 6.34
C ALA A 21 -44.76 -13.00 5.37
N ARG A 22 -45.00 -13.71 4.26
CA ARG A 22 -44.18 -13.60 3.04
C ARG A 22 -44.41 -12.21 2.45
N ALA A 23 -43.37 -11.36 2.43
CA ALA A 23 -43.39 -10.09 1.72
C ALA A 23 -43.40 -10.35 0.20
N SER A 24 -44.61 -10.49 -0.37
CA SER A 24 -44.81 -10.55 -1.81
C SER A 24 -44.92 -9.14 -2.37
N ALA A 25 -43.97 -8.77 -3.22
CA ALA A 25 -43.97 -7.50 -3.94
C ALA A 25 -44.90 -7.57 -5.16
N THR A 26 -46.22 -7.48 -5.00
CA THR A 26 -47.13 -7.08 -6.09
C THR A 26 -48.53 -6.74 -5.57
N ALA A 27 -48.99 -5.53 -5.92
CA ALA A 27 -50.38 -5.04 -6.06
C ALA A 27 -50.59 -3.70 -5.33
N ALA A 28 -50.65 -2.62 -6.11
CA ALA A 28 -51.13 -1.31 -5.66
C ALA A 28 -52.64 -1.20 -5.94
N PRO A 29 -53.48 -0.68 -5.02
CA PRO A 29 -54.81 -0.23 -5.38
C PRO A 29 -54.71 1.19 -5.97
N ALA A 30 -55.32 1.36 -7.14
CA ALA A 30 -55.47 2.65 -7.77
C ALA A 30 -56.50 3.50 -7.01
N GLY A 31 -56.13 4.73 -6.64
CA GLY A 31 -57.08 5.79 -6.30
C GLY A 31 -56.87 6.48 -4.95
N SER A 32 -55.94 7.42 -4.86
CA SER A 32 -56.17 8.69 -4.14
C SER A 32 -55.15 9.75 -4.58
N ARG A 33 -55.59 11.02 -4.62
CA ARG A 33 -54.83 12.17 -5.12
C ARG A 33 -53.64 12.51 -4.22
N ARG A 34 -52.49 12.74 -4.87
CA ARG A 34 -51.21 13.32 -4.40
C ARG A 34 -51.28 14.16 -3.11
N GLY A 35 -50.75 13.61 -2.02
CA GLY A 35 -50.21 14.34 -0.86
C GLY A 35 -48.69 14.34 -0.90
N ARG A 36 -48.07 15.39 -0.34
CA ARG A 36 -46.64 15.75 -0.49
C ARG A 36 -45.66 14.89 0.34
N ASP A 37 -46.10 13.77 0.91
CA ASP A 37 -45.37 12.95 1.88
C ASP A 37 -45.48 11.45 1.57
N ALA A 38 -45.19 11.05 0.33
CA ALA A 38 -45.10 9.63 -0.01
C ALA A 38 -43.76 9.07 0.49
N THR A 39 -43.81 8.01 1.30
CA THR A 39 -42.63 7.22 1.69
C THR A 39 -41.82 6.85 0.44
N PRO A 40 -40.47 6.96 0.45
CA PRO A 40 -39.66 6.53 -0.67
C PRO A 40 -39.98 5.05 -0.99
N SER A 41 -40.62 4.79 -2.13
CA SER A 41 -41.03 3.45 -2.54
C SER A 41 -40.25 3.00 -3.78
N PHE A 42 -39.90 1.73 -3.86
CA PHE A 42 -39.29 1.16 -5.06
C PHE A 42 -40.36 0.90 -6.13
N GLY A 43 -40.18 1.50 -7.30
CA GLY A 43 -41.01 1.28 -8.49
C GLY A 43 -40.30 0.43 -9.55
N VAL A 44 -40.83 0.44 -10.77
CA VAL A 44 -40.30 -0.35 -11.91
C VAL A 44 -38.82 -0.10 -12.18
N MET A 45 -38.36 1.15 -12.02
CA MET A 45 -36.97 1.48 -12.33
C MET A 45 -35.95 0.86 -11.38
N TRP A 46 -36.33 0.51 -10.15
CA TRP A 46 -35.46 -0.28 -9.28
C TRP A 46 -35.13 -1.63 -9.91
N SER A 47 -36.16 -2.37 -10.34
CA SER A 47 -36.00 -3.67 -11.00
C SER A 47 -35.20 -3.54 -12.28
N VAL A 48 -35.49 -2.53 -13.11
CA VAL A 48 -34.76 -2.28 -14.37
C VAL A 48 -33.29 -2.00 -14.10
N MET A 49 -32.97 -1.05 -13.21
CA MET A 49 -31.58 -0.66 -12.93
C MET A 49 -30.79 -1.81 -12.29
N ARG A 50 -31.44 -2.60 -11.44
CA ARG A 50 -30.84 -3.80 -10.88
C ARG A 50 -30.55 -4.84 -11.96
N SER A 51 -31.50 -5.11 -12.86
CA SER A 51 -31.29 -6.04 -13.97
C SER A 51 -30.18 -5.58 -14.90
N ILE A 52 -30.06 -4.27 -15.13
CA ILE A 52 -28.91 -3.69 -15.85
C ILE A 52 -27.60 -4.02 -15.11
N GLY A 53 -27.56 -3.84 -13.78
CA GLY A 53 -26.41 -4.23 -12.95
C GLY A 53 -26.07 -5.72 -13.05
N ASP A 54 -27.07 -6.59 -12.87
CA ASP A 54 -26.93 -8.05 -12.96
C ASP A 54 -26.37 -8.49 -14.33
N MET A 55 -26.78 -7.83 -15.42
CA MET A 55 -26.31 -8.14 -16.78
C MET A 55 -24.97 -7.51 -17.11
N SER A 56 -24.67 -6.30 -16.62
CA SER A 56 -23.50 -5.51 -17.02
C SER A 56 -22.25 -5.83 -16.20
N LEU A 57 -22.38 -6.10 -14.91
CA LEU A 57 -21.23 -6.39 -14.03
C LEU A 57 -20.40 -7.60 -14.49
N PRO A 58 -20.98 -8.72 -14.97
CA PRO A 58 -20.19 -9.85 -15.50
C PRO A 58 -19.39 -9.57 -16.78
N PHE A 59 -19.75 -8.52 -17.53
CA PHE A 59 -18.94 -8.05 -18.67
C PHE A 59 -17.76 -7.22 -18.21
N PHE A 60 -17.98 -6.35 -17.23
CA PHE A 60 -16.95 -5.45 -16.74
C PHE A 60 -15.96 -6.16 -15.81
N PHE A 61 -16.44 -7.06 -14.96
CA PHE A 61 -15.62 -7.81 -14.01
C PHE A 61 -15.52 -9.28 -14.40
N SER A 62 -14.35 -9.89 -14.20
CA SER A 62 -14.17 -11.34 -14.32
C SER A 62 -14.87 -12.09 -13.18
N SER A 63 -14.90 -11.50 -11.99
CA SER A 63 -15.63 -12.00 -10.83
C SER A 63 -16.01 -10.85 -9.89
N VAL A 64 -17.16 -10.99 -9.21
CA VAL A 64 -17.58 -10.15 -8.09
C VAL A 64 -17.79 -11.08 -6.90
N THR A 65 -16.96 -10.96 -5.88
CA THR A 65 -17.04 -11.79 -4.66
C THR A 65 -17.73 -11.00 -3.55
N VAL A 66 -18.56 -11.64 -2.74
CA VAL A 66 -19.24 -11.01 -1.60
C VAL A 66 -18.80 -11.71 -0.33
N SER A 67 -18.15 -10.98 0.58
CA SER A 67 -17.56 -11.51 1.80
C SER A 67 -18.30 -11.01 3.04
N SER A 68 -18.27 -11.82 4.11
CA SER A 68 -18.83 -11.49 5.43
C SER A 68 -20.34 -11.18 5.43
N THR A 69 -21.11 -11.91 4.63
CA THR A 69 -22.57 -11.73 4.52
C THR A 69 -23.31 -11.95 5.85
N SER A 70 -22.73 -12.72 6.78
CA SER A 70 -23.24 -12.94 8.14
C SER A 70 -23.32 -11.66 8.98
N HIS A 71 -22.54 -10.63 8.64
CA HIS A 71 -22.61 -9.33 9.31
C HIS A 71 -23.83 -8.51 8.89
N VAL A 72 -24.48 -8.83 7.78
CA VAL A 72 -25.63 -8.05 7.30
C VAL A 72 -26.84 -8.30 8.21
N PRO A 73 -27.40 -7.26 8.87
CA PRO A 73 -28.58 -7.44 9.70
C PRO A 73 -29.78 -7.94 8.88
N PRO A 74 -30.72 -8.66 9.51
CA PRO A 74 -31.94 -9.13 8.85
C PRO A 74 -32.68 -8.00 8.12
N SER A 75 -33.39 -8.35 7.04
CA SER A 75 -34.12 -7.39 6.21
C SER A 75 -35.19 -6.58 6.96
N THR A 76 -35.63 -7.03 8.15
CA THR A 76 -36.55 -6.32 9.05
C THR A 76 -35.89 -5.22 9.89
N THR A 77 -34.56 -5.20 10.00
CA THR A 77 -33.81 -4.25 10.83
C THR A 77 -33.50 -2.98 10.06
N PRO A 78 -33.96 -1.79 10.48
CA PRO A 78 -33.60 -0.52 9.85
C PRO A 78 -32.07 -0.35 9.79
N LEU A 79 -31.55 -0.03 8.61
CA LEU A 79 -30.11 -0.10 8.34
C LEU A 79 -29.61 1.15 7.61
N ILE A 80 -28.47 1.66 8.06
CA ILE A 80 -27.67 2.63 7.33
C ILE A 80 -26.40 1.92 6.87
N LEU A 81 -26.30 1.65 5.58
CA LEU A 81 -25.15 1.06 4.92
C LEU A 81 -24.18 2.18 4.49
N CYS A 82 -22.95 2.11 4.97
CA CYS A 82 -21.88 3.05 4.67
C CYS A 82 -20.81 2.36 3.83
N SER A 83 -20.62 2.77 2.58
CA SER A 83 -19.60 2.22 1.68
C SER A 83 -18.61 3.28 1.22
N ASN A 84 -17.38 2.86 0.88
CA ASN A 84 -16.46 3.71 0.13
C ASN A 84 -16.97 3.96 -1.30
N HIS A 85 -16.49 5.03 -1.95
CA HIS A 85 -16.99 5.48 -3.25
C HIS A 85 -15.89 5.67 -4.29
N SER A 86 -15.15 4.61 -4.59
CA SER A 86 -13.98 4.71 -5.48
C SER A 86 -14.29 4.70 -6.99
N ASN A 87 -15.51 4.31 -7.38
CA ASN A 87 -15.85 3.98 -8.77
C ASN A 87 -17.27 4.42 -9.19
N THR A 88 -17.77 5.50 -8.57
CA THR A 88 -19.04 6.17 -8.87
C THR A 88 -20.21 5.20 -9.13
N ILE A 89 -20.60 5.00 -10.39
CA ILE A 89 -21.78 4.20 -10.76
C ILE A 89 -21.60 2.71 -10.46
N LEU A 90 -20.36 2.20 -10.51
CA LEU A 90 -20.09 0.79 -10.32
C LEU A 90 -20.20 0.38 -8.85
N ASP A 91 -19.89 1.29 -7.92
CA ASP A 91 -20.11 1.04 -6.49
C ASP A 91 -21.61 0.84 -6.22
N VAL A 92 -22.45 1.72 -6.79
CA VAL A 92 -23.92 1.64 -6.68
C VAL A 92 -24.44 0.36 -7.34
N ALA A 93 -23.95 0.01 -8.52
CA ALA A 93 -24.39 -1.18 -9.24
C ALA A 93 -24.02 -2.47 -8.49
N ILE A 94 -22.81 -2.56 -7.94
CA ILE A 94 -22.35 -3.70 -7.13
C ILE A 94 -23.24 -3.83 -5.89
N LEU A 95 -23.42 -2.75 -5.14
CA LEU A 95 -24.29 -2.74 -3.97
C LEU A 95 -25.73 -3.13 -4.33
N ALA A 96 -26.36 -2.49 -5.30
CA ALA A 96 -27.76 -2.78 -5.65
C ALA A 96 -27.98 -4.22 -6.15
N SER A 97 -27.00 -4.79 -6.86
CA SER A 97 -27.13 -6.12 -7.48
C SER A 97 -26.77 -7.25 -6.52
N HIS A 98 -25.69 -7.07 -5.74
CA HIS A 98 -25.06 -8.13 -4.92
C HIS A 98 -25.31 -7.99 -3.41
N PHE A 99 -26.11 -7.03 -2.95
CA PHE A 99 -26.47 -6.97 -1.54
C PHE A 99 -27.25 -8.23 -1.09
N PRO A 100 -26.95 -8.80 0.10
CA PRO A 100 -27.59 -10.02 0.59
C PRO A 100 -29.12 -9.96 0.64
N GLU A 101 -29.75 -11.13 0.49
CA GLU A 101 -31.21 -11.30 0.40
C GLU A 101 -31.89 -10.47 -0.69
N ARG A 102 -31.09 -9.90 -1.61
CA ARG A 102 -31.56 -8.92 -2.60
C ARG A 102 -32.27 -7.71 -1.97
N ARG A 103 -31.98 -7.37 -0.71
CA ARG A 103 -32.61 -6.26 0.03
C ARG A 103 -32.49 -4.93 -0.74
N PRO A 104 -33.60 -4.22 -1.02
CA PRO A 104 -33.55 -2.94 -1.69
C PRO A 104 -32.83 -1.85 -0.89
N LEU A 105 -32.07 -0.99 -1.58
CA LEU A 105 -31.25 0.07 -0.97
C LEU A 105 -31.69 1.44 -1.48
N HIS A 106 -32.02 2.35 -0.55
CA HIS A 106 -32.28 3.75 -0.84
C HIS A 106 -30.98 4.54 -0.87
N PHE A 107 -30.56 4.99 -2.05
CA PHE A 107 -29.34 5.79 -2.18
C PHE A 107 -29.61 7.28 -2.01
N TRP A 108 -28.69 7.99 -1.35
CA TRP A 108 -28.69 9.45 -1.34
C TRP A 108 -28.20 10.02 -2.66
N ALA A 109 -29.03 10.83 -3.32
CA ALA A 109 -28.72 11.47 -4.59
C ALA A 109 -28.78 13.00 -4.49
N LYS A 110 -27.82 13.67 -5.15
CA LYS A 110 -27.71 15.14 -5.17
C LYS A 110 -29.00 15.77 -5.70
N SER A 111 -29.51 16.79 -5.02
CA SER A 111 -30.71 17.56 -5.39
C SER A 111 -30.72 18.03 -6.85
N GLY A 112 -29.55 18.39 -7.37
CA GLY A 112 -29.30 18.74 -8.78
C GLY A 112 -29.87 17.73 -9.79
N PHE A 113 -29.77 16.44 -9.51
CA PHE A 113 -30.23 15.39 -10.44
C PHE A 113 -31.76 15.29 -10.56
N PHE A 114 -32.52 15.83 -9.61
CA PHE A 114 -33.98 15.79 -9.61
C PHE A 114 -34.64 16.93 -10.40
N HIS A 115 -33.86 17.84 -11.01
CA HIS A 115 -34.42 18.94 -11.82
C HIS A 115 -34.91 18.46 -13.19
N ASN A 116 -34.22 17.49 -13.80
CA ASN A 116 -34.65 16.91 -15.06
C ASN A 116 -35.81 15.91 -14.79
N PRO A 117 -36.96 16.01 -15.46
CA PRO A 117 -38.13 15.16 -15.19
C PRO A 117 -37.88 13.67 -15.44
N ILE A 118 -37.06 13.31 -16.44
CA ILE A 118 -36.71 11.93 -16.75
C ILE A 118 -35.81 11.36 -15.64
N LEU A 119 -34.73 12.08 -15.31
CA LEU A 119 -33.81 11.65 -14.27
C LEU A 119 -34.48 11.62 -12.89
N ARG A 120 -35.38 12.57 -12.62
CA ARG A 120 -36.24 12.56 -11.44
C ARG A 120 -37.11 11.31 -11.37
N TRP A 121 -37.79 10.95 -12.46
CA TRP A 121 -38.60 9.73 -12.50
C TRP A 121 -37.76 8.48 -12.27
N ILE A 122 -36.61 8.37 -12.92
CA ILE A 122 -35.67 7.26 -12.71
C ILE A 122 -35.22 7.19 -11.25
N LEU A 123 -34.70 8.27 -10.70
CA LEU A 123 -34.16 8.30 -9.34
C LEU A 123 -35.25 8.00 -8.29
N THR A 124 -36.41 8.64 -8.41
CA THR A 124 -37.54 8.40 -7.48
C THR A 124 -38.11 7.00 -7.61
N SER A 125 -38.31 6.49 -8.83
CA SER A 125 -38.76 5.10 -9.04
C SER A 125 -37.71 4.06 -8.67
N SER A 126 -36.43 4.42 -8.58
CA SER A 126 -35.38 3.55 -8.04
C SER A 126 -35.22 3.70 -6.52
N GLY A 127 -36.08 4.48 -5.84
CA GLY A 127 -36.05 4.66 -4.39
C GLY A 127 -34.96 5.62 -3.88
N ASN A 128 -34.36 6.46 -4.74
CA ASN A 128 -33.33 7.40 -4.29
C ASN A 128 -33.93 8.54 -3.44
N ILE A 129 -33.21 8.89 -2.38
CA ILE A 129 -33.56 9.99 -1.47
C ILE A 129 -32.83 11.25 -1.95
N LYS A 130 -33.61 12.30 -2.19
CA LYS A 130 -33.07 13.61 -2.59
C LYS A 130 -32.39 14.26 -1.40
N VAL A 131 -31.11 14.61 -1.55
CA VAL A 131 -30.35 15.34 -0.52
C VAL A 131 -29.91 16.68 -1.08
N ASP A 132 -30.34 17.76 -0.41
CA ASP A 132 -29.90 19.11 -0.73
C ASP A 132 -28.78 19.56 0.21
N ARG A 133 -27.55 19.44 -0.28
CA ARG A 133 -26.35 19.82 0.48
C ARG A 133 -26.29 21.31 0.80
N LYS A 134 -27.04 22.18 0.11
CA LYS A 134 -27.03 23.64 0.34
C LYS A 134 -28.09 24.09 1.35
N ASN A 135 -29.05 23.23 1.66
CA ASN A 135 -30.14 23.56 2.56
C ASN A 135 -29.66 23.49 4.02
N LYS A 136 -29.88 24.56 4.78
CA LYS A 136 -29.47 24.69 6.19
C LYS A 136 -30.44 24.02 7.17
N ASN A 137 -31.60 23.55 6.70
CA ASN A 137 -32.60 22.91 7.55
C ASN A 137 -32.40 21.38 7.60
N ASN A 138 -31.75 20.92 8.68
CA ASN A 138 -31.43 19.50 8.91
C ASN A 138 -32.66 18.58 8.94
N GLN A 139 -33.81 19.04 9.46
CA GLN A 139 -35.03 18.23 9.52
C GLN A 139 -35.54 17.87 8.12
N SER A 140 -35.52 18.84 7.21
CA SER A 140 -35.88 18.61 5.81
C SER A 140 -34.88 17.75 5.05
N LEU A 141 -33.62 17.71 5.50
CA LEU A 141 -32.54 16.91 4.90
C LEU A 141 -32.70 15.42 5.23
N PHE A 142 -33.16 15.08 6.44
CA PHE A 142 -33.33 13.70 6.88
C PHE A 142 -34.76 13.16 6.80
N GLN A 143 -35.77 13.98 6.48
CA GLN A 143 -37.17 13.55 6.41
C GLN A 143 -37.37 12.30 5.54
N GLY A 144 -36.79 12.27 4.32
CA GLY A 144 -36.88 11.09 3.44
C GLY A 144 -36.16 9.87 4.00
N THR A 145 -35.04 10.08 4.67
CA THR A 145 -34.26 9.05 5.37
C THR A 145 -35.09 8.44 6.51
N PHE A 146 -35.77 9.26 7.32
CA PHE A 146 -36.63 8.77 8.41
C PHE A 146 -37.84 8.01 7.89
N GLN A 147 -38.50 8.51 6.84
CA GLN A 147 -39.61 7.82 6.20
C GLN A 147 -39.22 6.44 5.67
N ALA A 148 -38.04 6.32 5.03
CA ALA A 148 -37.52 5.05 4.57
C ALA A 148 -37.19 4.09 5.73
N MET A 149 -36.56 4.58 6.81
CA MET A 149 -36.24 3.75 7.97
C MET A 149 -37.47 3.31 8.77
N LYS A 150 -38.50 4.16 8.90
CA LYS A 150 -39.79 3.80 9.53
C LYS A 150 -40.46 2.64 8.79
N ALA A 151 -40.28 2.54 7.48
CA ALA A 151 -40.75 1.44 6.67
C ALA A 151 -39.86 0.17 6.74
N GLY A 152 -38.84 0.13 7.61
CA GLY A 152 -37.87 -0.96 7.71
C GLY A 152 -36.84 -0.96 6.56
N GLY A 153 -36.75 0.12 5.79
CA GLY A 153 -35.85 0.25 4.65
C GLY A 153 -34.36 0.29 5.04
N ALA A 154 -33.51 -0.01 4.07
CA ALA A 154 -32.07 0.20 4.17
C ALA A 154 -31.66 1.41 3.35
N ILE A 155 -30.85 2.29 3.92
CA ILE A 155 -30.28 3.46 3.25
C ILE A 155 -28.83 3.17 2.95
N ALA A 156 -28.42 3.35 1.70
CA ALA A 156 -27.04 3.27 1.30
C ALA A 156 -26.46 4.67 1.07
N LEU A 157 -25.32 4.93 1.69
CA LEU A 157 -24.63 6.20 1.59
C LEU A 157 -23.12 6.02 1.47
N PHE A 158 -22.50 7.06 0.92
CA PHE A 158 -21.05 7.16 0.70
C PHE A 158 -20.52 8.29 1.58
N PRO A 159 -20.03 8.01 2.80
CA PRO A 159 -19.77 9.02 3.80
C PRO A 159 -18.57 9.91 3.45
N GLU A 160 -17.74 9.56 2.47
CA GLU A 160 -16.72 10.43 1.88
C GLU A 160 -17.34 11.69 1.22
N GLY A 161 -18.61 11.63 0.80
CA GLY A 161 -19.36 12.74 0.23
C GLY A 161 -18.99 13.10 -1.21
N GLY A 162 -18.05 12.39 -1.80
CA GLY A 162 -17.62 12.43 -3.19
C GLY A 162 -17.04 11.07 -3.58
N SER A 163 -16.69 10.93 -4.86
CA SER A 163 -15.82 9.85 -5.30
C SER A 163 -14.39 10.36 -5.36
N TYR A 164 -13.45 9.48 -5.04
CA TYR A 164 -12.03 9.81 -4.99
C TYR A 164 -11.19 8.65 -5.57
N THR A 165 -10.18 8.98 -6.37
CA THR A 165 -9.03 8.09 -6.60
C THR A 165 -7.84 8.52 -5.76
N ILE A 166 -7.71 7.88 -4.60
CA ILE A 166 -6.58 7.99 -3.67
C ILE A 166 -6.21 6.59 -3.14
N PRO A 167 -4.98 6.36 -2.64
CA PRO A 167 -4.52 5.01 -2.24
C PRO A 167 -5.11 4.52 -0.90
N LYS A 168 -5.93 5.36 -0.24
CA LYS A 168 -6.55 5.12 1.07
C LYS A 168 -7.99 5.61 1.12
N LEU A 169 -8.73 5.23 2.15
CA LEU A 169 -10.09 5.74 2.39
C LEU A 169 -10.04 7.25 2.66
N ALA A 170 -10.90 8.03 1.99
CA ALA A 170 -11.00 9.46 2.29
C ALA A 170 -11.64 9.68 3.67
N LYS A 171 -11.35 10.83 4.29
CA LYS A 171 -11.94 11.18 5.59
C LYS A 171 -13.46 11.25 5.48
N LEU A 172 -14.15 10.49 6.32
CA LEU A 172 -15.61 10.45 6.36
C LEU A 172 -16.21 11.78 6.86
N LYS A 173 -17.38 12.11 6.31
CA LYS A 173 -18.24 13.21 6.77
C LYS A 173 -19.25 12.70 7.81
N MET A 174 -19.62 13.59 8.72
CA MET A 174 -20.51 13.30 9.85
C MET A 174 -21.97 12.94 9.49
N GLY A 175 -22.40 13.18 8.24
CA GLY A 175 -23.82 13.12 7.87
C GLY A 175 -24.49 11.75 8.10
N ALA A 176 -23.72 10.66 7.98
CA ALA A 176 -24.20 9.30 8.23
C ALA A 176 -24.50 9.05 9.72
N ALA A 177 -23.52 9.35 10.57
CA ALA A 177 -23.63 9.25 12.02
C ALA A 177 -24.73 10.19 12.56
N TRP A 178 -24.82 11.40 12.01
CA TRP A 178 -25.87 12.36 12.35
C TRP A 178 -27.27 11.81 12.01
N ALA A 179 -27.46 11.27 10.80
CA ALA A 179 -28.73 10.68 10.39
C ALA A 179 -29.15 9.51 11.30
N ALA A 180 -28.18 8.68 11.71
CA ALA A 180 -28.42 7.54 12.58
C ALA A 180 -28.87 7.96 13.98
N LEU A 181 -28.12 8.85 14.63
CA LEU A 181 -28.40 9.31 16.00
C LEU A 181 -29.67 10.16 16.09
N GLU A 182 -29.92 11.00 15.07
CA GLU A 182 -31.14 11.80 15.02
C GLU A 182 -32.40 10.93 14.85
N TYR A 183 -32.29 9.83 14.09
CA TYR A 183 -33.37 8.86 13.99
C TYR A 183 -33.56 8.06 15.29
N SER A 184 -32.47 7.69 15.96
CA SER A 184 -32.53 7.09 17.30
C SER A 184 -33.26 7.98 18.30
N ARG A 185 -32.95 9.29 18.33
CA ARG A 185 -33.69 10.28 19.14
C ARG A 185 -35.18 10.29 18.79
N HIS A 186 -35.49 10.32 17.49
CA HIS A 186 -36.87 10.32 17.01
C HIS A 186 -37.66 9.07 17.49
N LEU A 187 -37.03 7.90 17.49
CA LEU A 187 -37.65 6.67 18.00
C LEU A 187 -37.91 6.72 19.52
N GLN A 188 -36.98 7.29 20.30
CA GLN A 188 -37.16 7.41 21.75
C GLN A 188 -38.29 8.39 22.11
N THR A 189 -38.41 9.49 21.37
CA THR A 189 -39.54 10.43 21.55
C THR A 189 -40.89 9.80 21.20
N GLU A 190 -40.97 8.92 20.18
CA GLU A 190 -42.23 8.27 19.77
C GLU A 190 -42.59 7.01 20.60
N GLN A 191 -41.61 6.24 21.10
CA GLN A 191 -41.83 4.92 21.72
C GLN A 191 -41.51 4.85 23.22
N GLY A 192 -41.05 5.96 23.83
CA GLY A 192 -40.72 6.07 25.26
C GLY A 192 -39.24 5.84 25.58
N ASP A 193 -38.80 6.40 26.71
CA ASP A 193 -37.42 6.29 27.20
C ASP A 193 -37.06 4.81 27.47
N GLY A 194 -35.86 4.39 27.01
CA GLY A 194 -35.31 3.05 27.28
C GLY A 194 -35.50 1.99 26.19
N VAL A 195 -36.17 2.30 25.07
CA VAL A 195 -36.20 1.39 23.90
C VAL A 195 -34.82 1.36 23.23
N ARG A 196 -34.12 0.22 23.30
CA ARG A 196 -32.87 -0.01 22.55
C ARG A 196 -33.15 0.19 21.06
N THR A 197 -32.40 1.08 20.43
CA THR A 197 -32.62 1.41 19.03
C THR A 197 -32.22 0.22 18.17
N GLN A 198 -33.18 -0.32 17.41
CA GLN A 198 -32.92 -1.43 16.48
C GLN A 198 -32.10 -1.00 15.24
N VAL A 199 -31.71 0.26 15.15
CA VAL A 199 -31.02 0.85 13.99
C VAL A 199 -29.54 0.54 14.09
N LYS A 200 -28.96 0.06 12.99
CA LYS A 200 -27.53 -0.24 12.92
C LYS A 200 -26.88 0.51 11.75
N ILE A 201 -25.61 0.88 11.94
CA ILE A 201 -24.75 1.31 10.83
C ILE A 201 -23.93 0.10 10.39
N LEU A 202 -24.05 -0.30 9.12
CA LEU A 202 -23.27 -1.37 8.53
C LEU A 202 -22.13 -0.77 7.70
N PRO A 203 -20.87 -0.87 8.15
CA PRO A 203 -19.72 -0.54 7.31
C PRO A 203 -19.59 -1.58 6.20
N ALA A 204 -19.31 -1.11 4.98
CA ALA A 204 -19.04 -1.93 3.82
C ALA A 204 -17.90 -1.32 3.00
N ALA A 205 -17.28 -2.14 2.16
CA ALA A 205 -16.30 -1.68 1.20
C ALA A 205 -16.46 -2.42 -0.13
N VAL A 206 -16.39 -1.66 -1.22
CA VAL A 206 -16.17 -2.17 -2.57
C VAL A 206 -14.69 -2.01 -2.89
N VAL A 207 -14.01 -3.13 -3.12
CA VAL A 207 -12.58 -3.21 -3.40
C VAL A 207 -12.37 -3.76 -4.81
N PHE A 208 -11.43 -3.20 -5.55
CA PHE A 208 -11.12 -3.60 -6.91
C PHE A 208 -9.66 -4.05 -7.00
N ASP A 209 -9.40 -5.14 -7.74
CA ASP A 209 -8.04 -5.55 -8.08
C ASP A 209 -7.38 -4.49 -8.98
N ASP A 210 -8.15 -3.97 -9.94
CA ASP A 210 -7.85 -2.79 -10.76
C ASP A 210 -9.16 -2.22 -11.31
N LYS A 211 -9.57 -1.03 -10.87
CA LYS A 211 -10.86 -0.43 -11.28
C LYS A 211 -10.85 0.14 -12.69
N SER A 212 -9.67 0.38 -13.28
CA SER A 212 -9.50 1.02 -14.57
C SER A 212 -9.48 0.02 -15.73
N VAL A 213 -9.18 -1.24 -15.43
CA VAL A 213 -9.00 -2.35 -16.37
C VAL A 213 -10.28 -3.17 -16.50
N PHE A 214 -10.73 -3.35 -17.76
CA PHE A 214 -11.82 -4.28 -18.07
C PHE A 214 -11.45 -5.71 -17.66
N ARG A 215 -12.46 -6.48 -17.25
CA ARG A 215 -12.33 -7.89 -16.80
C ARG A 215 -11.45 -8.04 -15.55
N SER A 216 -11.25 -6.96 -14.79
CA SER A 216 -10.66 -7.02 -13.46
C SER A 216 -11.60 -7.69 -12.44
N ARG A 217 -11.15 -7.91 -11.21
CA ARG A 217 -11.95 -8.52 -10.14
C ARG A 217 -12.45 -7.45 -9.17
N ALA A 218 -13.62 -7.68 -8.59
CA ALA A 218 -14.19 -6.83 -7.55
C ALA A 218 -14.61 -7.67 -6.32
N GLY A 219 -14.57 -7.04 -5.14
CA GLY A 219 -15.05 -7.60 -3.89
C GLY A 219 -15.99 -6.62 -3.19
N LEU A 220 -17.10 -7.13 -2.65
CA LEU A 220 -18.00 -6.43 -1.74
C LEU A 220 -17.83 -7.04 -0.35
N ARG A 221 -17.37 -6.26 0.61
CA ARG A 221 -17.08 -6.70 1.99
C ARG A 221 -17.99 -6.00 2.98
N PHE A 222 -18.40 -6.70 4.02
CA PHE A 222 -19.19 -6.17 5.13
C PHE A 222 -18.43 -6.28 6.45
N GLY A 223 -18.34 -5.18 7.19
CA GLY A 223 -17.77 -5.16 8.54
C GLY A 223 -18.84 -5.37 9.61
N GLU A 224 -18.42 -5.43 10.87
CA GLU A 224 -19.34 -5.59 11.98
C GLU A 224 -20.32 -4.38 12.09
N PRO A 225 -21.63 -4.62 12.24
CA PRO A 225 -22.60 -3.54 12.41
C PRO A 225 -22.36 -2.76 13.71
N LEU A 226 -22.24 -1.44 13.60
CA LEU A 226 -22.10 -0.55 14.75
C LEU A 226 -23.46 -0.33 15.43
N SER A 227 -23.51 -0.55 16.74
CA SER A 227 -24.64 -0.14 17.59
C SER A 227 -24.54 1.34 17.94
N LEU A 228 -25.70 2.00 18.03
CA LEU A 228 -25.82 3.40 18.40
C LEU A 228 -25.88 3.60 19.92
N ASP A 229 -26.18 2.55 20.70
CA ASP A 229 -26.52 2.65 22.12
C ASP A 229 -25.50 3.45 22.94
N ARG A 230 -24.20 3.24 22.69
CA ARG A 230 -23.10 3.91 23.43
C ARG A 230 -22.95 5.40 23.17
N TYR A 231 -23.66 5.95 22.19
CA TYR A 231 -23.57 7.37 21.81
C TYR A 231 -24.85 8.14 22.11
N ILE A 232 -25.97 7.44 22.35
CA ILE A 232 -27.28 8.06 22.47
C ILE A 232 -27.35 8.96 23.71
N GLU A 233 -26.87 8.49 24.86
CA GLU A 233 -26.89 9.28 26.10
C GLU A 233 -26.11 10.60 25.94
N GLU A 234 -24.89 10.54 25.38
CA GLU A 234 -24.10 11.72 25.09
C GLU A 234 -24.80 12.63 24.07
N PHE A 235 -25.42 12.05 23.03
CA PHE A 235 -26.12 12.79 22.00
C PHE A 235 -27.35 13.55 22.51
N LEU A 236 -28.08 12.97 23.46
CA LEU A 236 -29.29 13.56 24.05
C LEU A 236 -29.00 14.46 25.26
N SER A 237 -27.79 14.40 25.80
CA SER A 237 -27.42 15.23 26.95
C SER A 237 -27.44 16.72 26.60
N SER A 238 -28.08 17.52 27.46
CA SER A 238 -27.98 18.98 27.40
C SER A 238 -26.63 19.42 27.98
N PRO A 239 -26.02 20.52 27.49
CA PRO A 239 -24.81 21.06 28.12
C PRO A 239 -25.10 21.36 29.60
N MET A 240 -24.38 20.71 30.52
CA MET A 240 -24.53 20.95 31.95
C MET A 240 -23.95 22.32 32.32
N GLY A 241 -24.83 23.24 32.75
CA GLY A 241 -24.50 24.34 33.66
C GLY A 241 -23.99 25.66 33.06
N ALA A 242 -24.91 26.59 32.82
CA ALA A 242 -24.70 28.02 33.09
C ALA A 242 -25.94 28.58 33.80
N GLY A 243 -26.23 28.05 34.99
CA GLY A 243 -27.08 28.73 35.95
C GLY A 243 -26.32 29.92 36.51
N THR A 244 -26.36 31.07 35.83
CA THR A 244 -26.28 32.41 36.44
C THR A 244 -26.61 33.48 35.41
N SER A 245 -27.66 34.24 35.72
CA SER A 245 -28.14 35.49 35.10
C SER A 245 -28.72 35.40 33.67
N GLU A 246 -30.05 35.28 33.63
CA GLU A 246 -30.92 35.49 32.45
C GLU A 246 -30.79 36.89 31.79
N GLU A 247 -29.96 37.78 32.32
CA GLU A 247 -29.74 39.13 31.77
C GLU A 247 -28.52 39.28 30.85
N LYS A 248 -27.51 38.38 30.92
CA LYS A 248 -26.35 38.44 29.99
C LYS A 248 -26.58 37.69 28.68
N ILE A 249 -27.61 36.85 28.61
CA ILE A 249 -27.94 36.07 27.40
C ILE A 249 -28.61 36.97 26.33
N LYS A 250 -29.25 38.08 26.69
CA LYS A 250 -29.87 38.98 25.69
C LYS A 250 -28.88 39.76 24.82
N SER A 251 -27.59 39.85 25.19
CA SER A 251 -26.56 40.49 24.36
C SER A 251 -25.58 39.51 23.70
N ALA A 252 -25.74 38.20 23.93
CA ALA A 252 -24.86 37.16 23.37
C ALA A 252 -25.62 36.01 22.68
N VAL A 253 -26.94 36.12 22.49
CA VAL A 253 -27.68 35.23 21.59
C VAL A 253 -27.44 35.68 20.15
N GLY A 254 -26.28 35.31 19.61
CA GLY A 254 -26.26 34.89 18.22
C GLY A 254 -27.10 33.62 18.15
N LYS A 255 -28.16 33.61 17.34
CA LYS A 255 -28.95 32.41 17.02
C LYS A 255 -28.01 31.21 16.92
N GLU A 256 -28.15 30.25 17.82
CA GLU A 256 -27.59 28.92 17.63
C GLU A 256 -28.37 28.28 16.47
N ASP A 257 -27.91 28.56 15.26
CA ASP A 257 -28.33 27.87 14.06
C ASP A 257 -27.89 26.42 14.23
N GLY A 258 -28.86 25.51 14.37
CA GLY A 258 -28.70 24.07 14.22
C GLY A 258 -28.31 23.67 12.79
N THR A 259 -27.33 24.37 12.21
CA THR A 259 -26.77 24.14 10.88
C THR A 259 -25.78 22.98 10.93
N VAL A 260 -26.04 21.92 10.16
CA VAL A 260 -24.95 21.19 9.51
C VAL A 260 -24.45 22.10 8.39
N PRO A 261 -23.19 22.57 8.41
CA PRO A 261 -22.81 23.61 7.47
C PRO A 261 -22.39 22.96 6.13
N ALA A 262 -23.07 23.39 5.07
CA ALA A 262 -23.03 22.88 3.71
C ALA A 262 -21.69 22.99 2.96
N THR A 263 -20.68 23.65 3.52
CA THR A 263 -19.41 23.95 2.83
C THR A 263 -18.23 23.20 3.44
N PRO A 264 -17.29 22.69 2.61
CA PRO A 264 -16.07 22.04 3.10
C PRO A 264 -15.29 22.92 4.09
N GLU A 265 -15.26 24.23 3.87
CA GLU A 265 -14.50 25.22 4.65
C GLU A 265 -15.05 25.48 6.07
N SER A 266 -16.32 25.17 6.34
CA SER A 266 -16.95 25.40 7.65
C SER A 266 -17.09 24.12 8.49
N MET A 267 -16.92 22.94 7.89
CA MET A 267 -16.76 21.67 8.60
C MET A 267 -15.30 21.42 9.05
N THR A 268 -14.34 22.23 8.61
CA THR A 268 -12.91 22.13 8.92
C THR A 268 -12.37 23.24 9.82
N ARG A 269 -13.20 23.97 10.59
CA ARG A 269 -12.67 24.66 11.77
C ARG A 269 -12.31 23.59 12.82
N THR A 270 -11.20 22.91 12.59
CA THR A 270 -10.29 22.61 13.69
C THR A 270 -9.85 23.95 14.25
N ASN A 271 -10.25 24.27 15.48
CA ASN A 271 -9.50 25.23 16.27
C ASN A 271 -8.10 24.64 16.50
N THR A 272 -7.20 24.78 15.53
CA THR A 272 -5.76 24.62 15.77
C THR A 272 -5.21 25.96 16.23
N SER A 273 -5.54 26.29 17.47
CA SER A 273 -4.79 27.14 18.39
C SER A 273 -5.61 27.17 19.68
N GLU A 274 -5.29 26.27 20.61
CA GLU A 274 -5.79 26.25 21.99
C GLU A 274 -7.33 26.14 22.16
N GLY A 275 -7.84 24.92 22.43
CA GLY A 275 -9.13 24.74 23.10
C GLY A 275 -10.02 23.62 22.57
N GLU A 276 -9.96 22.46 23.22
CA GLU A 276 -10.94 21.36 23.13
C GLU A 276 -12.32 21.70 23.77
N GLN A 277 -12.55 22.94 24.21
CA GLN A 277 -13.55 23.26 25.23
C GLN A 277 -14.98 23.64 24.76
N PHE A 278 -15.33 23.60 23.47
CA PHE A 278 -16.63 24.17 23.01
C PHE A 278 -17.51 23.32 22.07
N ALA A 279 -17.23 22.03 21.82
CA ALA A 279 -18.17 21.20 21.04
C ALA A 279 -19.35 20.71 21.91
N SER A 280 -20.59 20.97 21.50
CA SER A 280 -21.79 20.44 22.17
C SER A 280 -21.73 18.91 22.31
N PRO A 281 -22.35 18.30 23.34
CA PRO A 281 -22.35 16.84 23.53
C PRO A 281 -22.81 16.05 22.29
N ALA A 282 -23.85 16.52 21.59
CA ALA A 282 -24.33 15.94 20.34
C ALA A 282 -23.25 15.88 19.23
N HIS A 283 -22.49 16.97 19.05
CA HIS A 283 -21.41 17.01 18.07
C HIS A 283 -20.27 16.06 18.43
N ARG A 284 -19.94 15.91 19.72
CA ARG A 284 -18.92 14.94 20.16
C ARG A 284 -19.36 13.50 19.95
N ALA A 285 -20.60 13.17 20.29
CA ALA A 285 -21.17 11.84 20.06
C ALA A 285 -21.13 11.46 18.56
N VAL A 286 -21.53 12.39 17.68
CA VAL A 286 -21.47 12.19 16.23
C VAL A 286 -20.02 12.06 15.74
N ALA A 287 -19.09 12.86 16.28
CA ALA A 287 -17.68 12.77 15.92
C ALA A 287 -17.09 11.41 16.28
N ARG A 288 -17.34 10.93 17.51
CA ARG A 288 -16.89 9.61 17.96
C ARG A 288 -17.49 8.49 17.12
N LEU A 289 -18.79 8.53 16.82
CA LEU A 289 -19.43 7.54 15.95
C LEU A 289 -18.86 7.56 14.52
N THR A 290 -18.56 8.75 13.98
CA THR A 290 -17.95 8.88 12.65
C THR A 290 -16.51 8.36 12.64
N GLU A 291 -15.76 8.58 13.72
CA GLU A 291 -14.41 8.04 13.87
C GLU A 291 -14.42 6.51 14.00
N ASP A 292 -15.35 5.94 14.78
CA ASP A 292 -15.50 4.49 14.88
C ASP A 292 -15.97 3.88 13.55
N LEU A 293 -16.81 4.58 12.79
CA LEU A 293 -17.17 4.19 11.42
C LEU A 293 -15.98 4.28 10.46
N GLN A 294 -15.14 5.32 10.56
CA GLN A 294 -13.91 5.45 9.78
C GLN A 294 -13.00 4.25 10.05
N ARG A 295 -12.71 3.93 11.31
CA ARG A 295 -11.90 2.76 11.70
C ARG A 295 -12.49 1.46 11.18
N ALA A 296 -13.81 1.27 11.32
CA ALA A 296 -14.48 0.07 10.86
C ALA A 296 -14.50 -0.08 9.33
N MET A 297 -14.53 1.02 8.56
CA MET A 297 -14.39 0.97 7.11
C MET A 297 -12.92 0.79 6.69
N GLU A 298 -11.97 1.34 7.44
CA GLU A 298 -10.54 1.19 7.17
C GLU A 298 -10.04 -0.25 7.29
N THR A 299 -10.64 -1.07 8.15
CA THR A 299 -10.31 -2.51 8.22
C THR A 299 -10.77 -3.27 6.98
N LEU A 300 -11.79 -2.77 6.26
CA LEU A 300 -12.34 -3.38 5.05
C LEU A 300 -11.60 -2.96 3.78
N THR A 301 -10.69 -1.97 3.87
CA THR A 301 -10.00 -1.37 2.74
C THR A 301 -8.48 -1.46 2.85
N PHE A 302 -7.81 -1.26 1.72
CA PHE A 302 -6.37 -1.42 1.58
C PHE A 302 -5.53 -0.38 2.35
N ASN A 303 -5.86 0.91 2.24
CA ASN A 303 -5.27 2.03 3.02
C ASN A 303 -3.74 2.19 2.94
N ALA A 304 -3.18 2.31 1.74
CA ALA A 304 -1.77 2.66 1.60
C ALA A 304 -1.50 4.14 1.93
N PRO A 305 -0.35 4.45 2.57
CA PRO A 305 0.02 5.81 2.95
C PRO A 305 0.18 6.73 1.73
N ASP A 306 0.73 6.19 0.64
CA ASP A 306 1.10 6.90 -0.59
C ASP A 306 0.99 5.98 -1.82
N TRP A 307 1.15 6.55 -3.03
CA TRP A 307 1.05 5.81 -4.30
C TRP A 307 2.23 4.89 -4.58
N GLU A 308 3.43 5.22 -4.07
CA GLU A 308 4.62 4.37 -4.21
C GLU A 308 4.39 3.06 -3.45
N THR A 309 3.96 3.16 -2.19
CA THR A 309 3.59 2.00 -1.36
C THR A 309 2.43 1.21 -1.99
N PHE A 310 1.38 1.89 -2.47
CA PHE A 310 0.24 1.21 -3.12
C PHE A 310 0.68 0.35 -4.31
N GLN A 311 1.53 0.88 -5.18
CA GLN A 311 2.01 0.18 -6.37
C GLN A 311 3.01 -0.92 -6.03
N ALA A 312 3.90 -0.68 -5.07
CA ALA A 312 4.86 -1.68 -4.61
C ALA A 312 4.16 -2.91 -4.04
N VAL A 313 3.14 -2.71 -3.20
CA VAL A 313 2.34 -3.80 -2.62
C VAL A 313 1.59 -4.58 -3.69
N ARG A 314 0.92 -3.87 -4.62
CA ARG A 314 0.23 -4.52 -5.74
C ARG A 314 1.19 -5.39 -6.54
N LEU A 315 2.37 -4.87 -6.87
CA LEU A 315 3.35 -5.60 -7.67
C LEU A 315 3.99 -6.76 -6.90
N ALA A 316 4.24 -6.60 -5.60
CA ALA A 316 4.70 -7.69 -4.73
C ALA A 316 3.69 -8.83 -4.73
N ARG A 317 2.40 -8.53 -4.55
CA ARG A 317 1.31 -9.53 -4.62
C ARG A 317 1.28 -10.22 -5.99
N GLU A 318 1.32 -9.46 -7.09
CA GLU A 318 1.36 -10.01 -8.45
C GLU A 318 2.61 -10.88 -8.71
N THR A 319 3.72 -10.61 -8.03
CA THR A 319 4.98 -11.38 -8.16
C THR A 319 4.95 -12.66 -7.31
N ILE A 320 4.34 -12.61 -6.12
CA ILE A 320 4.12 -13.77 -5.24
C ILE A 320 3.11 -14.74 -5.87
N PHE A 321 2.00 -14.21 -6.39
CA PHE A 321 0.92 -14.95 -7.05
C PHE A 321 0.98 -14.76 -8.56
N GLU A 322 2.07 -15.22 -9.18
CA GLU A 322 2.32 -15.07 -10.62
C GLU A 322 2.00 -16.36 -11.41
N LEU A 323 3.03 -17.09 -11.85
CA LEU A 323 2.92 -18.33 -12.60
C LEU A 323 3.63 -19.47 -11.87
N GLN A 324 3.01 -20.65 -11.83
CA GLN A 324 3.61 -21.88 -11.32
C GLN A 324 3.37 -23.01 -12.32
N GLY A 325 4.43 -23.64 -12.82
CA GLY A 325 4.34 -24.62 -13.91
C GLY A 325 3.67 -24.10 -15.20
N GLY A 326 3.65 -22.78 -15.44
CA GLY A 326 2.96 -22.15 -16.58
C GLY A 326 1.48 -21.83 -16.35
N GLU A 327 0.91 -22.30 -15.24
CA GLU A 327 -0.46 -21.99 -14.82
C GLU A 327 -0.50 -20.71 -14.00
N VAL A 328 -1.62 -19.98 -14.10
CA VAL A 328 -1.82 -18.71 -13.40
C VAL A 328 -2.26 -19.00 -11.97
N VAL A 329 -1.49 -18.51 -11.01
CA VAL A 329 -1.84 -18.58 -9.59
C VAL A 329 -2.37 -17.22 -9.19
N LYS A 330 -3.51 -17.15 -8.52
CA LYS A 330 -4.05 -15.92 -7.93
C LYS A 330 -4.57 -16.20 -6.54
N GLU A 331 -4.44 -15.22 -5.66
CA GLU A 331 -5.09 -15.20 -4.36
C GLU A 331 -6.62 -15.06 -4.50
N ASP A 332 -7.36 -15.45 -3.47
CA ASP A 332 -8.81 -15.21 -3.43
C ASP A 332 -9.12 -13.72 -3.23
N MET A 333 -10.22 -13.24 -3.82
CA MET A 333 -10.69 -11.88 -3.57
C MET A 333 -11.16 -11.68 -2.13
N GLU A 334 -11.54 -12.74 -1.42
CA GLU A 334 -11.88 -12.67 0.01
C GLU A 334 -10.69 -12.34 0.90
N GLU A 335 -9.47 -12.67 0.47
CA GLU A 335 -8.22 -12.47 1.22
C GLU A 335 -7.41 -11.30 0.68
N TYR A 336 -7.88 -10.66 -0.40
CA TYR A 336 -7.17 -9.63 -1.13
C TYR A 336 -6.70 -8.48 -0.23
N VAL A 337 -7.59 -8.01 0.65
CA VAL A 337 -7.30 -6.85 1.52
C VAL A 337 -6.30 -7.26 2.60
N GLU A 338 -6.52 -8.39 3.24
CA GLU A 338 -5.69 -8.94 4.32
C GLU A 338 -4.28 -9.21 3.82
N LEU A 339 -4.13 -9.87 2.68
CA LEU A 339 -2.83 -10.18 2.08
C LEU A 339 -2.12 -8.92 1.60
N SER A 340 -2.85 -7.97 1.02
CA SER A 340 -2.24 -6.70 0.61
C SER A 340 -1.77 -5.89 1.83
N ARG A 341 -2.52 -5.89 2.94
CA ARG A 341 -2.10 -5.25 4.20
C ARG A 341 -0.90 -5.96 4.85
N ALA A 342 -0.87 -7.29 4.80
CA ALA A 342 0.28 -8.07 5.25
C ALA A 342 1.55 -7.70 4.47
N ILE A 343 1.47 -7.66 3.14
CA ILE A 343 2.59 -7.23 2.28
C ILE A 343 2.96 -5.77 2.55
N MET A 344 1.97 -4.88 2.72
CA MET A 344 2.20 -3.48 3.03
C MET A 344 3.00 -3.31 4.30
N MET A 345 2.62 -4.00 5.38
CA MET A 345 3.35 -3.99 6.64
C MET A 345 4.82 -4.40 6.45
N LEU A 346 5.09 -5.47 5.67
CA LEU A 346 6.47 -5.90 5.36
C LEU A 346 7.26 -4.83 4.58
N LEU A 347 6.60 -4.12 3.66
CA LEU A 347 7.21 -3.09 2.81
C LEU A 347 7.28 -1.70 3.48
N THR A 348 6.76 -1.55 4.69
CA THR A 348 6.80 -0.30 5.48
C THR A 348 7.45 -0.47 6.85
N LEU A 349 8.30 -1.51 7.01
CA LEU A 349 9.02 -1.72 8.28
C LEU A 349 10.02 -0.59 8.56
N ASP A 350 10.44 0.15 7.54
CA ASP A 350 11.24 1.37 7.68
C ASP A 350 10.56 2.48 8.50
N GLN A 351 9.23 2.43 8.64
CA GLN A 351 8.42 3.35 9.44
C GLN A 351 8.15 2.81 10.86
N THR A 352 8.71 1.65 11.20
CA THR A 352 8.51 0.97 12.48
C THR A 352 9.81 0.86 13.28
N ASP A 353 9.71 0.50 14.56
CA ASP A 353 10.84 0.46 15.50
C ASP A 353 11.62 -0.86 15.35
N GLN A 354 12.10 -1.12 14.13
CA GLN A 354 12.77 -2.36 13.73
C GLN A 354 14.29 -2.15 13.56
N PRO A 355 15.09 -3.24 13.57
CA PRO A 355 16.53 -3.15 13.33
C PRO A 355 16.88 -2.37 12.06
N SER A 356 17.96 -1.59 12.09
CA SER A 356 18.37 -0.70 10.99
C SER A 356 18.53 -1.41 9.64
N GLU A 357 19.06 -2.64 9.66
CA GLU A 357 19.21 -3.49 8.48
C GLU A 357 17.87 -3.86 7.85
N MET A 358 16.89 -4.24 8.67
CA MET A 358 15.54 -4.59 8.21
C MET A 358 14.79 -3.39 7.64
N ARG A 359 14.93 -2.22 8.28
CA ARG A 359 14.40 -0.95 7.77
C ARG A 359 14.98 -0.64 6.39
N ALA A 360 16.29 -0.79 6.20
CA ALA A 360 16.94 -0.57 4.93
C ALA A 360 16.45 -1.54 3.84
N THR A 361 16.40 -2.84 4.13
CA THR A 361 15.94 -3.88 3.19
C THR A 361 14.47 -3.69 2.81
N SER A 362 13.62 -3.35 3.77
CA SER A 362 12.20 -3.07 3.54
C SER A 362 12.01 -1.87 2.59
N LYS A 363 12.73 -0.76 2.84
CA LYS A 363 12.71 0.44 2.00
C LYS A 363 13.24 0.16 0.60
N GLU A 364 14.33 -0.60 0.48
CA GLU A 364 14.92 -0.98 -0.82
C GLU A 364 13.96 -1.87 -1.62
N ALA A 365 13.38 -2.90 -1.00
CA ALA A 365 12.38 -3.77 -1.64
C ALA A 365 11.17 -2.97 -2.13
N ARG A 366 10.60 -2.08 -1.30
CA ARG A 366 9.47 -1.21 -1.68
C ARG A 366 9.81 -0.37 -2.91
N ARG A 367 10.95 0.32 -2.90
CA ARG A 367 11.35 1.21 -4.00
C ARG A 367 11.72 0.44 -5.27
N SER A 368 12.40 -0.70 -5.18
CA SER A 368 12.69 -1.56 -6.34
C SER A 368 11.42 -2.09 -7.00
N LEU A 369 10.41 -2.50 -6.20
CA LEU A 369 9.09 -2.89 -6.71
C LEU A 369 8.39 -1.70 -7.39
N PHE A 370 8.41 -0.51 -6.80
CA PHE A 370 7.82 0.68 -7.41
C PHE A 370 8.46 1.04 -8.76
N VAL A 371 9.79 1.01 -8.85
CA VAL A 371 10.52 1.26 -10.11
C VAL A 371 10.21 0.19 -11.15
N TYR A 372 10.10 -1.09 -10.73
CA TYR A 372 9.68 -2.16 -11.62
C TYR A 372 8.25 -1.93 -12.15
N SER A 373 7.31 -1.50 -11.29
CA SER A 373 5.94 -1.11 -11.71
C SER A 373 5.95 0.04 -12.72
N SER A 374 6.77 1.05 -12.47
CA SER A 374 6.94 2.20 -13.35
C SER A 374 7.46 1.79 -14.74
N LEU A 375 8.40 0.85 -14.80
CA LEU A 375 8.91 0.30 -16.07
C LEU A 375 7.86 -0.52 -16.84
N LEU A 376 6.97 -1.23 -16.14
CA LEU A 376 5.83 -1.92 -16.75
C LEU A 376 4.89 -0.91 -17.46
N HIS A 377 4.57 0.21 -16.79
CA HIS A 377 3.81 1.30 -17.40
C HIS A 377 4.53 2.00 -18.54
N LEU A 378 5.83 2.27 -18.40
CA LEU A 378 6.63 2.87 -19.46
C LEU A 378 6.63 1.98 -20.72
N SER A 379 6.76 0.67 -20.52
CA SER A 379 6.76 -0.37 -21.57
C SER A 379 5.36 -0.75 -22.09
N ASP A 380 4.28 -0.30 -21.44
CA ASP A 380 2.88 -0.62 -21.76
C ASP A 380 2.66 -2.15 -21.84
N VAL A 381 3.01 -2.83 -20.74
CA VAL A 381 2.88 -4.28 -20.51
C VAL A 381 2.52 -4.55 -19.05
N ASP A 382 1.64 -5.50 -18.77
CA ASP A 382 1.33 -5.97 -17.41
C ASP A 382 2.27 -7.10 -16.95
N ASN A 383 2.44 -7.26 -15.64
CA ASN A 383 3.34 -8.25 -15.05
C ASN A 383 3.03 -9.68 -15.54
N LEU A 384 1.75 -10.06 -15.56
CA LEU A 384 1.31 -11.39 -15.99
C LEU A 384 1.65 -11.67 -17.46
N THR A 385 1.48 -10.69 -18.35
CA THR A 385 1.88 -10.83 -19.76
C THR A 385 3.38 -11.02 -19.89
N LEU A 386 4.17 -10.20 -19.19
CA LEU A 386 5.63 -10.33 -19.14
C LEU A 386 6.03 -11.73 -18.62
N ALA A 387 5.43 -12.20 -17.54
CA ALA A 387 5.65 -13.53 -16.98
C ALA A 387 5.39 -14.65 -17.99
N ARG A 388 4.22 -14.63 -18.65
CA ARG A 388 3.85 -15.62 -19.66
C ARG A 388 4.78 -15.61 -20.86
N THR A 389 5.20 -14.43 -21.31
CA THR A 389 6.13 -14.30 -22.43
C THR A 389 7.52 -14.82 -22.08
N LEU A 390 8.00 -14.64 -20.84
CA LEU A 390 9.29 -15.22 -20.42
C LEU A 390 9.24 -16.73 -20.20
N ALA A 391 8.12 -17.25 -19.67
CA ALA A 391 7.91 -18.70 -19.52
C ALA A 391 7.88 -19.40 -20.90
N ASN A 392 7.21 -18.79 -21.87
CA ASN A 392 7.13 -19.29 -23.24
C ASN A 392 8.27 -18.72 -24.10
N ARG A 393 9.47 -19.31 -23.98
CA ARG A 393 10.69 -18.88 -24.70
C ARG A 393 10.53 -18.72 -26.23
N HIS A 394 9.53 -19.36 -26.83
CA HIS A 394 9.24 -19.26 -28.26
C HIS A 394 7.89 -18.57 -28.53
N LEU A 395 7.94 -17.44 -29.25
CA LEU A 395 6.76 -16.71 -29.76
C LEU A 395 5.82 -17.58 -30.62
N SER A 396 6.32 -18.69 -31.15
CA SER A 396 5.57 -19.62 -32.00
C SER A 396 4.41 -20.30 -31.26
N ILE A 397 4.52 -20.51 -29.94
CA ILE A 397 3.47 -21.18 -29.15
C ILE A 397 2.20 -20.32 -29.05
N PRO A 398 2.24 -19.08 -28.52
CA PRO A 398 1.05 -18.24 -28.45
C PRO A 398 0.53 -17.89 -29.85
N LEU A 399 1.42 -17.73 -30.84
CA LEU A 399 1.02 -17.47 -32.22
C LEU A 399 0.24 -18.64 -32.84
N LYS A 400 0.72 -19.88 -32.70
CA LYS A 400 0.00 -21.08 -33.16
C LYS A 400 -1.34 -21.23 -32.46
N SER A 401 -1.37 -21.02 -31.14
CA SER A 401 -2.61 -21.07 -30.34
C SER A 401 -3.63 -20.02 -30.82
N PHE A 402 -3.18 -18.81 -31.12
CA PHE A 402 -4.03 -17.75 -31.66
C PHE A 402 -4.53 -18.08 -33.07
N LEU A 403 -3.66 -18.54 -33.98
CA LEU A 403 -4.04 -18.90 -35.35
C LEU A 403 -5.01 -20.09 -35.40
N LEU A 404 -4.84 -21.09 -34.53
CA LEU A 404 -5.74 -22.24 -34.43
C LEU A 404 -7.15 -21.82 -33.97
N ARG A 405 -7.24 -20.80 -33.12
CA ARG A 405 -8.52 -20.27 -32.60
C ARG A 405 -9.11 -19.18 -33.47
N LEU A 406 -8.36 -18.67 -34.45
CA LEU A 406 -8.77 -17.60 -35.35
C LEU A 406 -10.12 -17.86 -36.08
N PRO A 407 -10.42 -19.09 -36.56
CA PRO A 407 -11.70 -19.38 -37.21
C PRO A 407 -12.90 -19.28 -36.26
N ILE A 408 -12.69 -19.47 -34.95
CA ILE A 408 -13.70 -19.28 -33.91
C ILE A 408 -13.74 -17.79 -33.53
N TYR A 409 -12.56 -17.16 -33.43
CA TYR A 409 -12.46 -15.78 -32.98
C TYR A 409 -13.02 -14.78 -33.99
N ILE A 410 -12.72 -14.88 -35.28
CA ILE A 410 -13.16 -13.89 -36.27
C ILE A 410 -14.69 -13.74 -36.33
N PRO A 411 -15.49 -14.82 -36.53
CA PRO A 411 -16.94 -14.69 -36.67
C PRO A 411 -17.63 -14.23 -35.38
N ILE A 412 -17.07 -14.58 -34.22
CA ILE A 412 -17.66 -14.28 -32.91
C ILE A 412 -17.21 -12.92 -32.40
N PHE A 413 -15.89 -12.64 -32.41
CA PHE A 413 -15.31 -11.43 -31.84
C PHE A 413 -15.41 -10.23 -32.75
N THR A 414 -15.29 -10.34 -34.07
CA THR A 414 -15.37 -9.14 -34.91
C THR A 414 -16.71 -8.39 -34.73
N PRO A 415 -17.89 -9.04 -34.70
CA PRO A 415 -19.16 -8.35 -34.46
C PRO A 415 -19.44 -7.99 -33.00
N THR A 416 -18.78 -8.63 -32.01
CA THR A 416 -19.00 -8.33 -30.58
C THR A 416 -17.91 -7.44 -29.99
N LEU A 417 -16.63 -7.80 -30.13
CA LEU A 417 -15.45 -7.14 -29.53
C LEU A 417 -15.40 -5.65 -29.86
N ILE A 418 -15.61 -5.30 -31.13
CA ILE A 418 -15.51 -3.92 -31.60
C ILE A 418 -16.57 -3.04 -30.90
N PRO A 419 -17.88 -3.31 -31.03
CA PRO A 419 -18.90 -2.47 -30.40
C PRO A 419 -18.99 -2.62 -28.88
N THR A 420 -18.65 -3.77 -28.28
CA THR A 420 -18.89 -3.99 -26.84
C THR A 420 -17.66 -3.77 -25.95
N TYR A 421 -16.44 -3.77 -26.50
CA TYR A 421 -15.21 -3.57 -25.72
C TYR A 421 -14.31 -2.46 -26.27
N LEU A 422 -13.93 -2.51 -27.54
CA LEU A 422 -12.97 -1.55 -28.10
C LEU A 422 -13.56 -0.15 -28.27
N LEU A 423 -14.78 -0.04 -28.79
CA LEU A 423 -15.47 1.23 -28.98
C LEU A 423 -15.83 1.89 -27.62
N PRO A 424 -16.41 1.19 -26.63
CA PRO A 424 -16.60 1.73 -25.29
C PRO A 424 -15.31 2.19 -24.64
N ASN A 425 -14.21 1.44 -24.79
CA ASN A 425 -12.91 1.84 -24.27
C ASN A 425 -12.43 3.14 -24.93
N ALA A 426 -12.53 3.27 -26.26
CA ALA A 426 -12.15 4.47 -26.98
C ALA A 426 -13.02 5.69 -26.60
N LEU A 427 -14.34 5.51 -26.53
CA LEU A 427 -15.28 6.57 -26.12
C LEU A 427 -15.07 6.98 -24.67
N ALA A 428 -14.78 6.05 -23.76
CA ALA A 428 -14.48 6.36 -22.38
C ALA A 428 -13.21 7.20 -22.23
N HIS A 429 -12.15 6.88 -22.99
CA HIS A 429 -10.95 7.74 -23.00
C HIS A 429 -11.22 9.11 -23.61
N HIS A 430 -12.15 9.23 -24.56
CA HIS A 430 -12.54 10.51 -25.16
C HIS A 430 -13.35 11.39 -24.19
N TYR A 431 -14.38 10.84 -23.55
CA TYR A 431 -15.33 11.59 -22.71
C TYR A 431 -14.93 11.68 -21.22
N ALA A 432 -14.29 10.65 -20.68
CA ALA A 432 -13.95 10.52 -19.26
C ALA A 432 -12.45 10.25 -19.02
N GLY A 433 -11.58 10.49 -20.02
CA GLY A 433 -10.14 10.30 -19.85
C GLY A 433 -9.48 11.19 -18.79
N ARG A 434 -10.18 12.22 -18.29
CA ARG A 434 -9.69 13.16 -17.27
C ARG A 434 -10.06 12.77 -15.84
N GLU A 435 -11.03 11.87 -15.66
CA GLU A 435 -11.54 11.44 -14.35
C GLU A 435 -11.58 9.91 -14.33
N GLU A 436 -10.63 9.29 -13.64
CA GLU A 436 -10.55 7.82 -13.57
C GLU A 436 -11.83 7.20 -12.99
N GLU A 437 -12.41 7.84 -11.98
CA GLU A 437 -13.65 7.41 -11.33
C GLU A 437 -14.84 7.30 -12.29
N SER A 438 -14.78 8.07 -13.39
CA SER A 438 -15.81 8.12 -14.43
C SER A 438 -15.46 7.22 -15.63
N LEU A 439 -14.20 6.81 -15.78
CA LEU A 439 -13.72 6.09 -16.96
C LEU A 439 -14.33 4.69 -17.09
N SER A 440 -14.31 3.93 -16.01
CA SER A 440 -14.99 2.64 -15.82
C SER A 440 -16.51 2.75 -15.95
N SER A 441 -17.10 3.82 -15.40
CA SER A 441 -18.53 4.11 -15.49
C SER A 441 -18.97 4.34 -16.93
N VAL A 442 -18.23 5.15 -17.69
CA VAL A 442 -18.50 5.43 -19.10
C VAL A 442 -18.25 4.19 -19.96
N LYS A 443 -17.18 3.42 -19.69
CA LYS A 443 -16.94 2.10 -20.30
C LYS A 443 -18.15 1.19 -20.15
N THR A 444 -18.67 1.08 -18.93
CA THR A 444 -19.81 0.22 -18.61
C THR A 444 -21.08 0.70 -19.29
N LEU A 445 -21.34 2.00 -19.28
CA LEU A 445 -22.53 2.59 -19.90
C LEU A 445 -22.56 2.34 -21.42
N PHE A 446 -21.46 2.64 -22.12
CA PHE A 446 -21.38 2.40 -23.56
C PHE A 446 -21.36 0.90 -23.88
N SER A 447 -20.65 0.09 -23.09
CA SER A 447 -20.65 -1.37 -23.28
C SER A 447 -22.06 -1.95 -23.12
N PHE A 448 -22.81 -1.53 -22.10
CA PHE A 448 -24.20 -1.91 -21.92
C PHE A 448 -25.08 -1.48 -23.11
N LEU A 449 -24.95 -0.23 -23.56
CA LEU A 449 -25.71 0.29 -24.69
C LEU A 449 -25.47 -0.53 -25.97
N PHE A 450 -24.21 -0.69 -26.37
CA PHE A 450 -23.87 -1.40 -27.60
C PHE A 450 -24.18 -2.91 -27.50
N THR A 451 -23.96 -3.53 -26.34
CA THR A 451 -24.33 -4.93 -26.12
C THR A 451 -25.84 -5.12 -26.21
N SER A 452 -26.62 -4.22 -25.60
CA SER A 452 -28.08 -4.26 -25.68
C SER A 452 -28.57 -4.11 -27.12
N MET A 453 -27.99 -3.19 -27.88
CA MET A 453 -28.30 -3.03 -29.32
C MET A 453 -27.95 -4.29 -30.11
N LEU A 454 -26.78 -4.87 -29.88
CA LEU A 454 -26.32 -6.09 -30.54
C LEU A 454 -27.24 -7.27 -30.26
N TYR A 455 -27.55 -7.53 -28.98
CA TYR A 455 -28.38 -8.65 -28.56
C TYR A 455 -29.84 -8.47 -28.95
N SER A 456 -30.36 -7.25 -28.88
CA SER A 456 -31.72 -6.95 -29.37
C SER A 456 -31.81 -7.16 -30.88
N THR A 457 -30.79 -6.75 -31.64
CA THR A 457 -30.74 -6.97 -33.09
C THR A 457 -30.67 -8.46 -33.42
N LEU A 458 -29.85 -9.23 -32.69
CA LEU A 458 -29.76 -10.68 -32.85
C LEU A 458 -31.11 -11.35 -32.56
N LEU A 459 -31.73 -11.01 -31.43
CA LEU A 459 -33.04 -11.53 -31.05
C LEU A 459 -34.11 -11.18 -32.09
N PHE A 460 -34.17 -9.92 -32.52
CA PHE A 460 -35.11 -9.45 -33.52
C PHE A 460 -34.90 -10.15 -34.86
N LYS A 461 -33.65 -10.30 -35.31
CA LYS A 461 -33.34 -11.01 -36.57
C LYS A 461 -33.74 -12.48 -36.48
N THR A 462 -33.45 -13.16 -35.38
CA THR A 462 -33.90 -14.54 -35.15
C THR A 462 -35.42 -14.63 -35.14
N MET A 463 -36.11 -13.69 -34.50
CA MET A 463 -37.57 -13.61 -34.51
C MET A 463 -38.14 -13.37 -35.91
N THR A 464 -37.54 -12.48 -36.72
CA THR A 464 -37.97 -12.28 -38.10
C THR A 464 -37.77 -13.53 -38.95
N TRP A 465 -36.65 -14.23 -38.78
CA TRP A 465 -36.36 -15.49 -39.49
C TRP A 465 -37.34 -16.61 -39.07
N ALA A 466 -37.64 -16.69 -37.78
CA ALA A 466 -38.59 -17.65 -37.21
C ALA A 466 -40.06 -17.20 -37.31
N ARG A 467 -40.35 -16.18 -38.13
CA ARG A 467 -41.69 -15.63 -38.38
C ARG A 467 -42.47 -15.30 -37.09
N TRP A 468 -41.78 -14.73 -36.11
CA TRP A 468 -42.34 -14.31 -34.82
C TRP A 468 -42.98 -15.45 -34.01
N SER A 469 -42.54 -16.69 -34.22
CA SER A 469 -43.04 -17.85 -33.47
C SER A 469 -42.46 -17.94 -32.05
N PRO A 470 -43.21 -18.50 -31.06
CA PRO A 470 -42.68 -18.72 -29.70
C PRO A 470 -41.41 -19.58 -29.64
N PRO A 471 -41.25 -20.67 -30.43
CA PRO A 471 -39.98 -21.38 -30.53
C PRO A 471 -38.83 -20.49 -31.04
N GLY A 472 -39.13 -19.58 -31.97
CA GLY A 472 -38.18 -18.57 -32.46
C GLY A 472 -37.65 -17.66 -31.35
N LEU A 473 -38.51 -17.27 -30.40
CA LEU A 473 -38.12 -16.46 -29.25
C LEU A 473 -37.16 -17.22 -28.35
N LEU A 474 -37.45 -18.49 -28.05
CA LEU A 474 -36.58 -19.35 -27.24
C LEU A 474 -35.23 -19.57 -27.90
N VAL A 475 -35.20 -19.84 -29.21
CA VAL A 475 -33.96 -19.99 -30.00
C VAL A 475 -33.16 -18.67 -29.99
N GLY A 476 -33.83 -17.53 -30.14
CA GLY A 476 -33.18 -16.22 -30.08
C GLY A 476 -32.60 -15.92 -28.69
N MET A 477 -33.34 -16.19 -27.62
CA MET A 477 -32.86 -16.04 -26.24
C MET A 477 -31.69 -16.97 -25.94
N ALA A 478 -31.78 -18.23 -26.36
CA ALA A 478 -30.69 -19.20 -26.22
C ALA A 478 -29.45 -18.78 -27.03
N GLY A 479 -29.64 -18.24 -28.23
CA GLY A 479 -28.54 -17.72 -29.06
C GLY A 479 -27.86 -16.50 -28.44
N VAL A 480 -28.63 -15.57 -27.86
CA VAL A 480 -28.08 -14.43 -27.11
C VAL A 480 -27.33 -14.92 -25.87
N TRP A 481 -27.90 -15.84 -25.10
CA TRP A 481 -27.26 -16.41 -23.92
C TRP A 481 -25.96 -17.15 -24.27
N TRP A 482 -25.97 -17.96 -25.33
CA TRP A 482 -24.81 -18.67 -25.82
C TRP A 482 -23.71 -17.71 -26.30
N LEU A 483 -24.07 -16.68 -27.08
CA LEU A 483 -23.13 -15.65 -27.52
C LEU A 483 -22.57 -14.85 -26.32
N HIS A 484 -23.39 -14.59 -25.31
CA HIS A 484 -22.97 -13.94 -24.07
C HIS A 484 -21.92 -14.78 -23.32
N ASP A 485 -22.21 -16.05 -23.06
CA ASP A 485 -21.30 -16.94 -22.34
C ASP A 485 -20.01 -17.21 -23.12
N LEU A 486 -20.10 -17.38 -24.44
CA LEU A 486 -18.93 -17.51 -25.31
C LEU A 486 -18.03 -16.27 -25.29
N ASN A 487 -18.61 -15.07 -25.40
CA ASN A 487 -17.82 -13.83 -25.30
C ASN A 487 -17.12 -13.77 -23.93
N ARG A 488 -17.83 -14.07 -22.83
CA ARG A 488 -17.25 -14.06 -21.49
C ARG A 488 -16.11 -15.08 -21.34
N GLY A 489 -16.28 -16.30 -21.85
CA GLY A 489 -15.31 -17.38 -21.72
C GLY A 489 -14.07 -17.24 -22.60
N CYS A 490 -14.18 -16.60 -23.77
CA CYS A 490 -13.07 -16.49 -24.72
C CYS A 490 -12.26 -15.18 -24.62
N VAL A 491 -12.86 -14.07 -24.16
CA VAL A 491 -12.24 -12.72 -24.22
C VAL A 491 -10.90 -12.66 -23.51
N ASP A 492 -10.81 -13.17 -22.28
CA ASP A 492 -9.57 -13.08 -21.50
C ASP A 492 -8.43 -13.87 -22.17
N GLY A 493 -8.76 -15.05 -22.74
CA GLY A 493 -7.81 -15.89 -23.45
C GLY A 493 -7.33 -15.27 -24.77
N ALA A 494 -8.25 -14.73 -25.58
CA ALA A 494 -7.91 -14.05 -26.84
C ALA A 494 -7.05 -12.80 -26.58
N TYR A 495 -7.44 -11.97 -25.62
CA TYR A 495 -6.72 -10.75 -25.26
C TYR A 495 -5.32 -11.05 -24.70
N SER A 496 -5.21 -12.07 -23.85
CA SER A 496 -3.92 -12.57 -23.35
C SER A 496 -2.98 -13.00 -24.49
N LEU A 497 -3.47 -13.76 -25.47
CA LEU A 497 -2.66 -14.21 -26.60
C LEU A 497 -2.18 -13.03 -27.45
N VAL A 498 -3.06 -12.06 -27.75
CA VAL A 498 -2.69 -10.85 -28.51
C VAL A 498 -1.63 -10.05 -27.77
N LYS A 499 -1.78 -9.85 -26.45
CA LYS A 499 -0.78 -9.17 -25.62
C LYS A 499 0.57 -9.88 -25.64
N GLN A 500 0.58 -11.20 -25.46
CA GLN A 500 1.80 -12.03 -25.51
C GLN A 500 2.48 -11.97 -26.87
N ILE A 501 1.73 -12.03 -27.97
CA ILE A 501 2.29 -11.91 -29.33
C ILE A 501 2.88 -10.52 -29.54
N ARG A 502 2.15 -9.46 -29.17
CA ARG A 502 2.60 -8.07 -29.28
C ARG A 502 3.87 -7.82 -28.49
N PHE A 503 3.93 -8.29 -27.25
CA PHE A 503 5.07 -8.08 -26.37
C PHE A 503 6.25 -8.99 -26.74
N GLY A 504 6.02 -10.25 -27.07
CA GLY A 504 7.06 -11.16 -27.55
C GLY A 504 7.69 -10.71 -28.87
N TRP A 505 6.94 -10.03 -29.74
CA TRP A 505 7.52 -9.34 -30.90
C TRP A 505 8.47 -8.20 -30.50
N ARG A 506 8.13 -7.40 -29.47
CA ARG A 506 8.99 -6.32 -28.96
C ARG A 506 10.28 -6.86 -28.34
N LEU A 507 10.24 -8.03 -27.70
CA LEU A 507 11.41 -8.70 -27.12
C LEU A 507 12.34 -9.34 -28.16
N ARG A 508 11.97 -9.35 -29.45
CA ARG A 508 12.79 -9.99 -30.49
C ARG A 508 14.17 -9.32 -30.58
N GLY A 509 15.21 -10.09 -30.30
CA GLY A 509 16.60 -9.63 -30.34
C GLY A 509 17.09 -8.94 -29.06
N VAL A 510 16.31 -8.96 -27.97
CA VAL A 510 16.79 -8.64 -26.63
C VAL A 510 17.43 -9.91 -26.04
N LYS A 511 18.67 -9.80 -25.53
CA LYS A 511 19.35 -10.93 -24.89
C LYS A 511 18.70 -11.19 -23.53
N LEU A 512 17.93 -12.28 -23.43
CA LEU A 512 17.31 -12.72 -22.17
C LEU A 512 18.35 -13.14 -21.11
N ASP A 513 19.57 -13.48 -21.55
CA ASP A 513 20.72 -13.84 -20.69
C ASP A 513 21.48 -12.65 -20.09
N ALA A 514 20.99 -11.40 -20.23
CA ALA A 514 21.57 -10.25 -19.52
C ALA A 514 21.26 -10.23 -18.01
N SER A 515 21.03 -11.42 -17.43
CA SER A 515 21.04 -11.71 -15.99
C SER A 515 22.47 -11.69 -15.46
N LYS A 516 23.14 -10.54 -15.53
CA LYS A 516 23.98 -10.19 -14.40
C LYS A 516 23.01 -9.82 -13.30
N ARG A 517 23.04 -10.55 -12.18
CA ARG A 517 22.46 -10.08 -10.92
C ARG A 517 22.90 -8.63 -10.82
N VAL A 518 21.96 -7.68 -10.71
CA VAL A 518 22.34 -6.32 -10.34
C VAL A 518 23.09 -6.52 -9.03
N GLU A 519 24.42 -6.42 -9.07
CA GLU A 519 25.22 -6.40 -7.87
C GLU A 519 24.55 -5.32 -7.04
N GLY A 520 23.99 -5.72 -5.88
CA GLY A 520 23.31 -4.78 -5.02
C GLY A 520 24.20 -3.57 -4.87
N VAL A 521 23.60 -2.38 -4.76
CA VAL A 521 24.36 -1.20 -4.38
C VAL A 521 24.96 -1.50 -3.00
N GLN A 522 26.13 -2.14 -2.97
CA GLN A 522 27.05 -2.00 -1.87
C GLN A 522 27.34 -0.51 -1.91
N ARG A 523 26.60 0.23 -1.08
CA ARG A 523 27.01 1.58 -0.71
C ARG A 523 28.48 1.43 -0.36
N LYS A 524 29.36 2.03 -1.17
CA LYS A 524 30.78 2.11 -0.84
C LYS A 524 30.81 2.83 0.51
N GLY A 525 30.95 2.07 1.59
CA GLY A 525 31.03 2.64 2.93
C GLY A 525 32.17 3.65 2.96
N LYS A 526 32.03 4.68 3.77
CA LYS A 526 33.06 5.72 3.89
C LYS A 526 34.34 5.10 4.45
N SER A 527 35.47 5.64 4.02
CA SER A 527 36.79 5.25 4.52
C SER A 527 37.33 6.36 5.41
N LEU A 528 37.60 6.04 6.68
CA LEU A 528 38.20 6.95 7.65
C LEU A 528 39.56 6.40 8.11
N PHE A 529 40.49 7.29 8.41
CA PHE A 529 41.76 6.99 9.04
C PHE A 529 41.69 7.40 10.51
N PHE A 530 41.82 6.41 11.39
CA PHE A 530 41.85 6.66 12.83
C PHE A 530 43.27 6.65 13.37
N TYR A 531 43.51 7.58 14.27
CA TYR A 531 44.70 7.70 15.13
C TYR A 531 44.21 7.80 16.58
N GLY A 532 45.11 7.76 17.56
CA GLY A 532 44.70 7.93 18.96
C GLY A 532 43.88 6.75 19.51
N THR A 533 42.80 7.05 20.21
CA THR A 533 41.97 6.08 20.95
C THR A 533 41.16 5.16 20.04
N LEU A 534 40.61 5.68 18.92
CA LEU A 534 39.78 4.93 17.96
C LEU A 534 40.52 3.86 17.16
N VAL A 535 41.86 3.79 17.24
CA VAL A 535 42.66 2.68 16.71
C VAL A 535 42.31 1.36 17.43
N HIS A 536 41.88 1.46 18.69
CA HIS A 536 41.54 0.33 19.54
C HIS A 536 40.22 -0.31 19.09
N PRO A 537 40.19 -1.63 18.78
CA PRO A 537 39.02 -2.29 18.18
C PRO A 537 37.77 -2.26 19.09
N LYS A 538 37.94 -2.46 20.41
CA LYS A 538 36.85 -2.35 21.39
C LYS A 538 36.31 -0.92 21.58
N ILE A 539 37.17 0.11 21.55
CA ILE A 539 36.72 1.51 21.65
C ILE A 539 35.91 1.86 20.40
N LEU A 540 36.42 1.53 19.21
CA LEU A 540 35.69 1.73 17.95
C LEU A 540 34.32 1.04 17.97
N ALA A 541 34.28 -0.23 18.41
CA ALA A 541 33.04 -0.99 18.53
C ALA A 541 32.04 -0.37 19.53
N ARG A 542 32.53 0.12 20.68
CA ARG A 542 31.71 0.79 21.69
C ARG A 542 31.09 2.10 21.19
N VAL A 543 31.85 2.87 20.40
CA VAL A 543 31.39 4.14 19.80
C VAL A 543 30.34 3.88 18.72
N ILE A 544 30.61 2.97 17.78
CA ILE A 544 29.63 2.66 16.71
C ILE A 544 28.43 1.83 17.20
N GLY A 545 28.54 1.19 18.37
CA GLY A 545 27.46 0.42 18.99
C GLY A 545 27.26 -0.98 18.40
N ASN A 546 28.27 -1.53 17.71
CA ASN A 546 28.29 -2.90 17.19
C ASN A 546 29.76 -3.38 17.05
N ASP A 547 29.97 -4.68 16.83
CA ASP A 547 31.34 -5.26 16.76
C ASP A 547 32.13 -4.84 15.50
N GLY A 548 31.50 -4.17 14.54
CA GLY A 548 32.11 -3.74 13.29
C GLY A 548 32.44 -4.89 12.35
N ASP A 549 31.61 -5.95 12.30
CA ASP A 549 31.83 -7.09 11.37
C ASP A 549 31.77 -6.67 9.89
N HIS A 550 31.04 -5.59 9.59
CA HIS A 550 30.99 -4.97 8.26
C HIS A 550 32.21 -4.09 7.94
N LEU A 551 33.09 -3.83 8.91
CA LEU A 551 34.25 -2.94 8.75
C LEU A 551 35.50 -3.74 8.40
N THR A 552 36.23 -3.26 7.38
CA THR A 552 37.57 -3.76 7.04
C THR A 552 38.62 -2.78 7.54
N VAL A 553 39.57 -3.27 8.33
CA VAL A 553 40.61 -2.45 8.98
C VAL A 553 41.99 -2.90 8.56
N GLN A 554 42.85 -1.95 8.20
CA GLN A 554 44.24 -2.18 7.84
C GLN A 554 45.15 -1.11 8.47
N ASN A 555 46.35 -1.50 8.91
CA ASN A 555 47.34 -0.53 9.39
C ASN A 555 47.76 0.40 8.26
N ALA A 556 47.87 1.69 8.55
CA ALA A 556 48.18 2.71 7.56
C ALA A 556 48.99 3.86 8.17
N VAL A 557 49.58 4.67 7.29
CA VAL A 557 50.39 5.85 7.64
C VAL A 557 49.80 7.08 6.96
N LEU A 558 49.66 8.16 7.72
CA LEU A 558 49.33 9.48 7.21
C LEU A 558 50.59 10.36 7.19
N ASP A 559 50.96 10.86 6.01
CA ASP A 559 52.12 11.72 5.79
C ASP A 559 51.75 13.21 5.90
N GLY A 560 52.66 14.02 6.44
CA GLY A 560 52.49 15.46 6.69
C GLY A 560 51.63 15.78 7.92
N ALA A 561 51.77 15.04 9.01
CA ALA A 561 51.02 15.29 10.24
C ALA A 561 51.84 14.95 11.49
N LYS A 562 51.51 15.60 12.62
CA LYS A 562 52.00 15.27 13.96
C LYS A 562 50.86 15.18 14.96
N LEU A 563 51.06 14.36 15.99
CA LEU A 563 50.16 14.24 17.14
C LEU A 563 50.77 14.98 18.33
N PHE A 564 49.99 15.88 18.92
CA PHE A 564 50.33 16.59 20.15
C PHE A 564 49.46 16.09 21.30
N ARG A 565 50.00 16.14 22.51
CA ARG A 565 49.23 15.84 23.72
C ARG A 565 48.27 17.01 24.02
N VAL A 566 47.01 16.69 24.29
CA VAL A 566 46.02 17.66 24.76
C VAL A 566 46.18 17.83 26.28
N LYS A 567 46.17 19.06 26.79
CA LYS A 567 46.33 19.35 28.22
C LYS A 567 45.25 18.63 29.03
N GLU A 568 45.67 17.94 30.09
CA GLU A 568 44.79 17.22 31.03
C GLU A 568 43.94 16.11 30.38
N ALA A 569 44.22 15.70 29.13
CA ALA A 569 43.50 14.65 28.42
C ALA A 569 44.42 13.51 27.98
N GLU A 570 43.84 12.33 27.77
CA GLU A 570 44.57 11.12 27.36
C GLU A 570 44.59 10.91 25.83
N TYR A 571 43.76 11.66 25.10
CA TYR A 571 43.64 11.62 23.64
C TYR A 571 44.53 12.66 22.92
N PRO A 572 44.94 12.41 21.67
CA PRO A 572 45.82 13.30 20.91
C PRO A 572 45.09 14.29 20.00
N GLY A 573 45.66 15.50 19.85
CA GLY A 573 45.30 16.43 18.79
C GLY A 573 46.17 16.25 17.55
N LEU A 574 45.56 16.03 16.38
CA LEU A 574 46.29 15.95 15.10
C LEU A 574 46.42 17.32 14.44
N VAL A 575 47.65 17.74 14.15
CA VAL A 575 47.95 18.98 13.42
C VAL A 575 48.71 18.64 12.14
N ARG A 576 48.34 19.29 11.04
CA ARG A 576 48.99 19.10 9.73
C ARG A 576 50.29 19.89 9.71
N GLU A 577 51.40 19.20 9.44
CA GLU A 577 52.73 19.78 9.35
C GLU A 577 53.51 19.05 8.26
N ASP A 578 53.88 19.75 7.21
CA ASP A 578 54.52 19.15 6.04
C ASP A 578 55.85 18.46 6.41
N SER A 579 56.10 17.30 5.79
CA SER A 579 57.36 16.59 5.93
C SER A 579 58.49 17.35 5.23
N SER A 580 59.65 17.49 5.85
CA SER A 580 60.86 18.04 5.23
C SER A 580 61.84 16.93 4.86
N SER A 581 62.84 17.21 4.03
CA SER A 581 63.86 16.23 3.62
C SER A 581 64.71 15.69 4.78
N THR A 582 64.68 16.34 5.95
CA THR A 582 65.44 15.97 7.15
C THR A 582 64.56 15.48 8.30
N ASN A 583 63.25 15.82 8.33
CA ASN A 583 62.29 15.37 9.35
C ASN A 583 60.99 14.86 8.69
N ILE A 584 60.75 13.55 8.76
CA ILE A 584 59.53 12.92 8.26
C ILE A 584 58.43 13.06 9.32
N ASN A 585 57.40 13.84 9.00
CA ASN A 585 56.25 14.07 9.87
C ASN A 585 55.12 13.12 9.46
N ALA A 586 55.10 11.92 10.05
CA ALA A 586 54.11 10.90 9.71
C ALA A 586 53.47 10.26 10.94
N VAL A 587 52.16 10.03 10.85
CA VAL A 587 51.32 9.47 11.92
C VAL A 587 50.95 8.03 11.56
N LYS A 588 51.21 7.09 12.48
CA LYS A 588 50.75 5.70 12.38
C LYS A 588 49.31 5.58 12.89
N GLY A 589 48.49 4.78 12.20
CA GLY A 589 47.09 4.57 12.54
C GLY A 589 46.46 3.43 11.76
N THR A 590 45.14 3.40 11.68
CA THR A 590 44.37 2.37 10.96
C THR A 590 43.43 2.99 9.94
N LEU A 591 43.48 2.50 8.70
CA LEU A 591 42.49 2.76 7.67
C LEU A 591 41.30 1.82 7.88
N VAL A 592 40.13 2.39 8.14
CA VAL A 592 38.87 1.67 8.29
C VAL A 592 37.98 1.99 7.11
N SER A 593 37.53 0.95 6.41
CA SER A 593 36.63 1.05 5.26
C SER A 593 35.34 0.29 5.52
N GLY A 594 34.23 0.78 4.97
CA GLY A 594 32.91 0.18 5.15
C GLY A 594 32.01 0.91 6.15
N LEU A 595 32.37 2.12 6.61
CA LEU A 595 31.58 2.88 7.58
C LEU A 595 30.26 3.37 6.98
N THR A 596 29.16 3.16 7.69
CA THR A 596 27.84 3.67 7.34
C THR A 596 27.68 5.14 7.77
N ASP A 597 26.66 5.84 7.24
CA ASP A 597 26.39 7.22 7.66
C ASP A 597 26.04 7.33 9.16
N SER A 598 25.42 6.29 9.73
CA SER A 598 25.13 6.22 11.16
C SER A 598 26.41 6.02 11.99
N ASP A 599 27.31 5.12 11.57
CA ASP A 599 28.61 4.93 12.23
C ASP A 599 29.37 6.26 12.28
N VAL A 600 29.38 6.97 11.14
CA VAL A 600 30.02 8.27 10.95
C VAL A 600 29.38 9.36 11.83
N GLY A 601 28.06 9.33 12.03
CA GLY A 601 27.36 10.25 12.94
C GLY A 601 27.65 9.99 14.43
N TYR A 602 27.81 8.73 14.83
CA TYR A 602 28.25 8.39 16.20
C TYR A 602 29.70 8.81 16.44
N LEU A 603 30.57 8.63 15.44
CA LEU A 603 31.95 9.10 15.49
C LEU A 603 32.03 10.62 15.59
N ASP A 604 31.21 11.38 14.85
CA ASP A 604 31.14 12.84 14.99
C ASP A 604 30.71 13.27 16.39
N THR A 605 29.73 12.56 16.96
CA THR A 605 29.23 12.84 18.31
C THR A 605 30.30 12.56 19.36
N PHE A 606 31.07 11.49 19.16
CA PHE A 606 32.16 11.08 20.04
C PHE A 606 33.34 12.07 20.02
N GLU A 607 33.75 12.52 18.83
CA GLU A 607 34.85 13.47 18.67
C GLU A 607 34.46 14.91 19.08
N GLY A 608 33.18 15.26 19.00
CA GLY A 608 32.66 16.55 19.45
C GLY A 608 33.05 17.73 18.57
N ASP A 609 33.02 18.93 19.13
CA ASP A 609 33.34 20.19 18.44
C ASP A 609 34.84 20.54 18.45
N GLU A 610 35.66 19.73 19.12
CA GLU A 610 37.11 19.94 19.21
C GLU A 610 37.87 19.52 17.93
N TYR A 611 37.23 18.73 17.07
CA TYR A 611 37.79 18.19 15.83
C TYR A 611 36.91 18.50 14.61
N ILE A 612 37.56 18.62 13.44
CA ILE A 612 36.88 18.66 12.14
C ILE A 612 37.36 17.51 11.25
N ARG A 613 36.44 16.89 10.49
CA ARG A 613 36.83 15.92 9.47
C ARG A 613 37.40 16.62 8.24
N SER A 614 38.57 16.17 7.80
CA SER A 614 39.19 16.60 6.54
C SER A 614 39.54 15.40 5.66
N SER A 615 39.51 15.58 4.34
CA SER A 615 39.91 14.53 3.39
C SER A 615 41.43 14.47 3.26
N VAL A 616 42.00 13.28 3.36
CA VAL A 616 43.43 13.00 3.29
C VAL A 616 43.73 11.78 2.42
N ARG A 617 45.00 11.66 2.06
CA ARG A 617 45.53 10.50 1.32
C ARG A 617 46.44 9.70 2.25
N VAL A 618 46.05 8.47 2.54
CA VAL A 618 46.75 7.57 3.46
C VAL A 618 47.46 6.44 2.73
N ILE A 619 48.57 5.97 3.29
CA ILE A 619 49.40 4.90 2.74
C ILE A 619 49.12 3.63 3.55
N PRO A 620 48.35 2.65 3.04
CA PRO A 620 48.16 1.38 3.71
C PRO A 620 49.47 0.59 3.76
N ASP A 621 49.73 -0.13 4.86
CA ASP A 621 50.89 -1.00 4.99
C ASP A 621 50.62 -2.34 4.27
N PRO A 622 51.32 -2.65 3.16
CA PRO A 622 51.08 -3.89 2.42
C PRO A 622 51.47 -5.16 3.19
N LEU A 623 52.26 -5.03 4.27
CA LEU A 623 52.61 -6.17 5.14
C LEU A 623 51.57 -6.43 6.23
N ALA A 624 50.63 -5.52 6.47
CA ALA A 624 49.53 -5.73 7.40
C ALA A 624 48.29 -6.21 6.63
N PRO A 625 47.75 -7.41 6.93
CA PRO A 625 46.54 -7.88 6.29
C PRO A 625 45.35 -6.98 6.65
N ALA A 626 44.44 -6.82 5.70
CA ALA A 626 43.16 -6.18 5.96
C ALA A 626 42.23 -7.21 6.63
N GLU A 627 41.79 -6.91 7.86
CA GLU A 627 41.01 -7.83 8.70
C GLU A 627 39.71 -7.18 9.16
N ARG A 628 38.71 -8.00 9.53
CA ARG A 628 37.45 -7.49 10.10
C ARG A 628 37.65 -6.97 11.52
N ASN A 629 36.90 -5.94 11.92
CA ASN A 629 37.01 -5.42 13.28
C ASN A 629 36.57 -6.45 14.34
N SER A 630 35.55 -7.26 14.05
CA SER A 630 35.12 -8.39 14.88
C SER A 630 36.26 -9.39 15.16
N THR A 631 37.05 -9.74 14.13
CA THR A 631 38.25 -10.57 14.26
C THR A 631 39.33 -9.89 15.12
N ARG A 632 39.52 -8.58 14.98
CA ARG A 632 40.46 -7.80 15.82
C ARG A 632 40.04 -7.78 17.29
N ILE A 633 38.74 -7.73 17.59
CA ILE A 633 38.21 -7.81 18.97
C ILE A 633 38.49 -9.20 19.56
N ALA A 634 38.22 -10.28 18.80
CA ALA A 634 38.47 -11.64 19.24
C ALA A 634 39.97 -11.91 19.50
N ASN A 635 40.84 -11.39 18.64
CA ASN A 635 42.31 -11.54 18.78
C ASN A 635 42.90 -10.66 19.90
N ALA A 636 42.26 -9.53 20.22
CA ALA A 636 42.70 -8.63 21.30
C ALA A 636 42.60 -9.25 22.70
N GLY A 637 41.93 -10.39 22.87
CA GLY A 637 41.92 -11.14 24.14
C GLY A 637 43.26 -11.78 24.50
N ASN A 638 44.14 -12.04 23.52
CA ASN A 638 45.42 -12.73 23.72
C ASN A 638 46.67 -11.90 23.34
N ALA A 639 46.54 -10.78 22.62
CA ALA A 639 47.66 -9.94 22.21
C ALA A 639 47.68 -8.61 22.99
N PRO A 640 48.84 -8.15 23.47
CA PRO A 640 48.91 -6.89 24.19
C PRO A 640 48.67 -5.71 23.25
N LEU A 641 47.87 -4.73 23.69
CA LEU A 641 47.37 -3.59 22.91
C LEU A 641 48.44 -2.78 22.17
N HIS A 642 49.64 -2.67 22.74
CA HIS A 642 50.79 -2.02 22.09
C HIS A 642 51.31 -2.75 20.83
N ALA A 643 50.83 -3.96 20.56
CA ALA A 643 51.20 -4.73 19.37
C ALA A 643 50.46 -4.27 18.10
N ILE A 644 49.31 -3.60 18.20
CA ILE A 644 48.42 -3.29 17.06
C ILE A 644 49.15 -2.54 15.94
N LEU A 645 49.96 -1.54 16.29
CA LEU A 645 50.74 -0.74 15.34
C LEU A 645 52.26 -1.01 15.44
N SER A 646 52.67 -2.08 16.12
CA SER A 646 54.09 -2.37 16.40
C SER A 646 54.92 -2.67 15.14
N SER A 647 54.28 -3.11 14.06
CA SER A 647 54.93 -3.32 12.76
C SER A 647 55.39 -2.01 12.11
N LEU A 648 54.75 -0.87 12.44
CA LEU A 648 55.06 0.45 11.89
C LEU A 648 56.18 1.13 12.68
N THR A 649 57.40 0.59 12.55
CA THR A 649 58.62 1.21 13.13
C THR A 649 59.04 2.47 12.36
N LYS A 650 59.81 3.37 12.98
CA LYS A 650 60.31 4.61 12.33
C LYS A 650 60.99 4.36 10.97
N PRO A 651 61.85 3.34 10.80
CA PRO A 651 62.42 2.99 9.49
C PRO A 651 61.37 2.51 8.47
N ARG A 652 60.35 1.76 8.92
CA ARG A 652 59.26 1.27 8.07
C ARG A 652 58.38 2.42 7.57
N ILE A 653 58.04 3.36 8.44
CA ILE A 653 57.29 4.58 8.11
C ILE A 653 58.05 5.39 7.06
N ALA A 654 59.35 5.60 7.26
CA ALA A 654 60.20 6.30 6.29
C ALA A 654 60.21 5.59 4.91
N SER A 655 60.29 4.26 4.90
CA SER A 655 60.20 3.46 3.67
C SER A 655 58.83 3.56 3.00
N LEU A 656 57.73 3.58 3.76
CA LEU A 656 56.37 3.70 3.21
C LEU A 656 56.14 5.09 2.60
N CYS A 657 56.57 6.16 3.27
CA CYS A 657 56.48 7.53 2.75
C CYS A 657 57.36 7.76 1.52
N ALA A 658 58.51 7.09 1.43
CA ALA A 658 59.41 7.14 0.26
C ALA A 658 58.96 6.22 -0.90
N SER A 659 58.06 5.27 -0.66
CA SER A 659 57.60 4.30 -1.67
C SER A 659 56.50 4.86 -2.57
N THR A 660 56.40 4.35 -3.81
CA THR A 660 55.31 4.64 -4.75
C THR A 660 54.02 3.87 -4.43
N SER A 661 53.79 3.51 -3.16
CA SER A 661 52.61 2.74 -2.75
C SER A 661 51.32 3.49 -3.05
N PRO A 662 50.23 2.79 -3.44
CA PRO A 662 48.97 3.44 -3.78
C PRO A 662 48.41 4.16 -2.55
N LYS A 663 48.22 5.48 -2.67
CA LYS A 663 47.57 6.29 -1.64
C LYS A 663 46.05 6.17 -1.77
N ILE A 664 45.37 5.81 -0.69
CA ILE A 664 43.91 5.68 -0.63
C ILE A 664 43.32 6.98 -0.07
N GLU A 665 42.22 7.43 -0.65
CA GLU A 665 41.46 8.59 -0.14
C GLU A 665 40.64 8.17 1.09
N ALA A 666 40.79 8.89 2.19
CA ALA A 666 40.08 8.66 3.44
C ALA A 666 39.83 9.99 4.17
N GLN A 667 38.91 10.00 5.12
CA GLN A 667 38.68 11.15 6.00
C GLN A 667 39.42 10.97 7.34
N VAL A 668 39.86 12.06 7.95
CA VAL A 668 40.56 12.04 9.25
C VAL A 668 40.06 13.19 10.12
N TYR A 669 39.97 12.99 11.44
CA TYR A 669 39.70 14.07 12.38
C TYR A 669 40.94 14.96 12.54
N THR A 670 40.76 16.27 12.67
CA THR A 670 41.86 17.24 12.73
C THR A 670 41.61 18.28 13.81
N TRP A 671 42.70 18.62 14.50
CA TRP A 671 42.89 19.64 15.52
C TRP A 671 42.22 20.99 15.25
N VAL A 672 41.12 21.41 15.89
CA VAL A 672 40.60 22.79 15.72
C VAL A 672 40.32 23.58 17.00
N ALA A 673 40.35 22.98 18.19
CA ALA A 673 39.98 23.64 19.45
C ALA A 673 40.99 24.66 20.03
N GLY A 674 41.97 25.10 19.24
CA GLY A 674 43.02 26.06 19.64
C GLY A 674 44.36 25.40 20.01
N SER A 675 45.46 26.08 19.72
CA SER A 675 46.82 25.61 20.05
C SER A 675 47.19 25.81 21.52
N ASP A 676 46.47 26.67 22.23
CA ASP A 676 46.62 26.94 23.66
C ASP A 676 46.26 25.73 24.56
N LYS A 677 45.44 24.82 24.04
CA LYS A 677 45.08 23.54 24.67
C LYS A 677 46.04 22.40 24.37
N LEU A 678 47.00 22.57 23.46
CA LEU A 678 48.02 21.58 23.14
C LEU A 678 49.28 21.79 23.99
N GLU A 679 49.91 20.69 24.41
CA GLU A 679 51.26 20.70 24.97
C GLU A 679 52.29 20.60 23.84
N ASP A 680 53.47 21.22 24.02
CA ASP A 680 54.62 21.04 23.12
C ASP A 680 55.33 19.69 23.37
N ARG A 681 54.54 18.62 23.44
CA ARG A 681 54.98 17.24 23.63
C ARG A 681 54.25 16.34 22.64
N VAL A 682 55.04 15.54 21.91
CA VAL A 682 54.51 14.56 20.96
C VAL A 682 53.78 13.45 21.70
N TRP A 683 52.59 13.12 21.23
CA TRP A 683 51.81 12.00 21.75
C TRP A 683 52.17 10.70 21.00
N GLU A 684 52.48 9.64 21.73
CA GLU A 684 52.81 8.33 21.16
C GLU A 684 51.77 7.27 21.53
N PHE A 685 51.23 6.58 20.51
CA PHE A 685 50.24 5.51 20.70
C PHE A 685 50.73 4.39 21.62
N ASP A 686 52.02 4.08 21.60
CA ASP A 686 52.58 2.99 22.40
C ASP A 686 52.62 3.33 23.91
N GLU A 687 52.71 4.62 24.26
CA GLU A 687 52.60 5.11 25.65
C GLU A 687 51.14 5.00 26.14
N PHE A 688 50.19 5.44 25.30
CA PHE A 688 48.76 5.30 25.57
C PHE A 688 48.34 3.83 25.73
N ALA A 689 48.73 2.96 24.80
CA ALA A 689 48.37 1.56 24.79
C ALA A 689 48.90 0.78 26.01
N LYS A 690 50.00 1.23 26.63
CA LYS A 690 50.59 0.62 27.83
C LYS A 690 50.02 1.17 29.13
N ASN A 691 49.81 2.48 29.20
CA ASN A 691 49.58 3.16 30.48
C ASN A 691 48.13 3.64 30.67
N HIS A 692 47.38 3.87 29.58
CA HIS A 692 46.07 4.55 29.62
C HIS A 692 44.92 3.76 28.99
N ALA A 693 45.19 2.80 28.09
CA ALA A 693 44.13 2.06 27.40
C ALA A 693 43.19 1.27 28.34
N ALA A 694 43.66 0.88 29.54
CA ALA A 694 42.83 0.22 30.56
C ALA A 694 41.73 1.15 31.14
N ASN A 695 41.94 2.47 31.12
CA ASN A 695 40.97 3.47 31.61
C ASN A 695 39.77 3.60 30.67
N TRP A 696 39.89 3.10 29.44
CA TRP A 696 38.88 3.15 28.38
C TRP A 696 38.18 1.80 28.16
N VAL A 697 38.76 0.69 28.65
CA VAL A 697 38.32 -0.68 28.38
C VAL A 697 38.51 -1.57 29.61
N GLY A 698 37.43 -2.02 30.25
CA GLY A 698 37.48 -2.92 31.43
C GLY A 698 36.14 -3.56 31.80
N GLU A 699 36.16 -4.57 32.68
CA GLU A 699 34.96 -5.23 33.26
C GLU A 699 34.41 -4.50 34.53
N GLY A 700 34.96 -3.32 34.86
CA GLY A 700 34.57 -2.48 36.00
C GLY A 700 34.15 -1.05 35.59
N GLN A 701 34.13 -0.08 36.52
CA GLN A 701 33.87 1.33 36.21
C GLN A 701 34.94 1.89 35.26
N VAL A 702 34.53 2.23 34.04
CA VAL A 702 35.36 2.92 33.04
C VAL A 702 35.42 4.41 33.40
N GLU A 703 36.61 4.99 33.56
CA GLU A 703 36.76 6.40 34.00
C GLU A 703 36.18 7.40 32.98
N HIS A 704 36.20 7.03 31.69
CA HIS A 704 35.68 7.83 30.57
C HIS A 704 34.23 7.52 30.18
N GLU A 705 33.43 6.93 31.07
CA GLU A 705 32.02 6.59 30.79
C GLU A 705 31.19 7.81 30.33
N HIS A 706 31.55 9.02 30.78
CA HIS A 706 30.86 10.26 30.42
C HIS A 706 30.93 10.58 28.91
N GLU A 707 32.02 10.23 28.22
CA GLU A 707 32.15 10.42 26.76
C GLU A 707 31.24 9.46 26.00
N TYR A 708 31.16 8.21 26.46
CA TYR A 708 30.25 7.21 25.91
C TYR A 708 28.78 7.55 26.17
N GLN A 709 28.45 8.16 27.31
CA GLN A 709 27.09 8.59 27.65
C GLN A 709 26.52 9.63 26.67
N VAL A 710 27.37 10.45 26.03
CA VAL A 710 26.92 11.40 25.00
C VAL A 710 26.45 10.66 23.76
N VAL A 711 27.25 9.69 23.29
CA VAL A 711 26.90 8.82 22.16
C VAL A 711 25.67 7.97 22.49
N ASP A 712 25.58 7.43 23.71
CA ASP A 712 24.43 6.64 24.16
C ASP A 712 23.16 7.50 24.31
N ARG A 713 23.29 8.79 24.64
CA ARG A 713 22.16 9.74 24.64
C ARG A 713 21.66 10.04 23.22
N VAL A 714 22.57 10.15 22.26
CA VAL A 714 22.20 10.32 20.84
C VAL A 714 21.56 9.04 20.31
N ARG A 715 22.13 7.88 20.65
CA ARG A 715 21.57 6.56 20.31
C ARG A 715 20.17 6.38 20.91
N SER A 716 20.00 6.63 22.21
CA SER A 716 18.71 6.55 22.89
C SER A 716 17.69 7.62 22.45
N ARG A 717 18.11 8.79 21.95
CA ARG A 717 17.20 9.75 21.29
C ARG A 717 16.75 9.28 19.90
N MET A 718 17.62 8.58 19.16
CA MET A 718 17.24 7.93 17.91
C MET A 718 16.39 6.66 18.14
N ASP A 719 16.54 6.02 19.30
CA ASP A 719 15.85 4.78 19.70
C ASP A 719 14.69 4.98 20.70
N SER A 720 14.33 6.22 21.07
CA SER A 720 13.29 6.48 22.09
C SER A 720 11.87 6.19 21.57
N PRO A 721 11.01 5.44 22.30
CA PRO A 721 9.72 4.93 21.81
C PRO A 721 8.51 5.85 22.05
N GLU A 722 8.68 7.07 22.57
CA GLU A 722 7.55 7.97 22.82
C GLU A 722 7.17 8.77 21.57
N SER A 723 6.52 8.08 20.62
CA SER A 723 5.40 8.62 19.83
C SER A 723 4.91 7.59 18.80
N LYS A 724 3.93 6.78 19.18
CA LYS A 724 2.95 6.27 18.22
C LYS A 724 1.55 6.28 18.87
N PRO A 725 0.46 6.42 18.08
CA PRO A 725 0.41 6.46 16.62
C PRO A 725 -0.33 7.70 16.09
N LEU A 726 0.05 8.18 14.90
CA LEU A 726 -0.87 8.66 13.87
C LEU A 726 -0.09 8.95 12.60
N LEU A 727 -0.67 8.56 11.47
CA LEU A 727 -0.32 9.04 10.14
C LEU A 727 -0.31 10.58 10.10
N THR A 728 0.81 11.19 10.47
CA THR A 728 1.12 12.58 10.13
C THR A 728 2.60 12.69 9.84
N THR A 729 2.89 13.06 8.60
CA THR A 729 4.17 13.51 8.07
C THR A 729 4.77 14.59 8.97
N GLY A 730 5.65 14.20 9.88
CA GLY A 730 6.39 15.11 10.77
C GLY A 730 7.92 15.03 10.61
N GLY A 731 8.41 14.23 9.66
CA GLY A 731 9.77 14.37 9.15
C GLY A 731 9.85 15.61 8.26
N ASP A 732 11.06 16.16 8.08
CA ASP A 732 11.31 17.22 7.10
C ASP A 732 11.04 16.65 5.70
N ALA A 733 9.77 16.71 5.26
CA ALA A 733 9.25 16.01 4.08
C ALA A 733 10.06 16.34 2.82
N ARG A 734 10.66 17.53 2.79
CA ARG A 734 11.54 17.99 1.73
C ARG A 734 12.84 17.17 1.65
N LYS A 735 13.42 16.84 2.80
CA LYS A 735 14.63 16.01 2.86
C LYS A 735 14.34 14.57 2.45
N ASP A 736 13.21 14.01 2.88
CA ASP A 736 12.77 12.67 2.48
C ASP A 736 12.47 12.59 0.96
N GLU A 737 11.93 13.65 0.37
CA GLU A 737 11.71 13.78 -1.08
C GLU A 737 13.03 13.85 -1.86
N GLU A 738 13.97 14.71 -1.44
CA GLU A 738 15.30 14.83 -2.07
C GLU A 738 16.07 13.50 -2.00
N ASP A 739 16.05 12.81 -0.85
CA ASP A 739 16.65 11.50 -0.67
C ASP A 739 15.97 10.42 -1.53
N ALA A 740 14.67 10.55 -1.78
CA ALA A 740 13.94 9.63 -2.65
C ALA A 740 14.24 9.86 -4.13
N GLU A 741 14.33 11.10 -4.58
CA GLU A 741 14.73 11.45 -5.95
C GLU A 741 16.16 11.00 -6.24
N ARG A 742 17.10 11.32 -5.37
CA ARG A 742 18.49 10.90 -5.49
C ARG A 742 18.63 9.38 -5.56
N TRP A 743 17.95 8.65 -4.68
CA TRP A 743 17.96 7.19 -4.71
C TRP A 743 17.40 6.65 -6.04
N MET A 744 16.33 7.24 -6.58
CA MET A 744 15.74 6.80 -7.84
C MET A 744 16.67 7.04 -9.02
N GLU A 745 17.36 8.18 -9.07
CA GLU A 745 18.34 8.47 -10.11
C GLU A 745 19.53 7.51 -10.07
N GLU A 746 20.06 7.25 -8.87
CA GLU A 746 21.13 6.27 -8.63
C GLU A 746 20.66 4.87 -9.05
N TYR A 747 19.50 4.43 -8.59
CA TYR A 747 18.96 3.11 -8.94
C TYR A 747 18.66 2.97 -10.44
N ALA A 748 18.07 4.00 -11.08
CA ALA A 748 17.84 4.01 -12.52
C ALA A 748 19.16 3.88 -13.31
N SER A 749 20.25 4.49 -12.83
CA SER A 749 21.57 4.35 -13.44
C SER A 749 22.15 2.94 -13.35
N THR A 750 21.73 2.14 -12.36
CA THR A 750 22.13 0.72 -12.27
C THR A 750 21.39 -0.16 -13.28
N LEU A 751 20.18 0.24 -13.68
CA LEU A 751 19.34 -0.52 -14.60
C LEU A 751 19.67 -0.24 -16.07
N VAL A 752 20.10 0.99 -16.36
CA VAL A 752 20.33 1.53 -17.71
C VAL A 752 21.82 1.82 -17.88
N GLU A 753 22.47 1.17 -18.84
CA GLU A 753 23.93 1.28 -19.05
C GLU A 753 24.38 2.59 -19.73
N GLY A 754 23.46 3.39 -20.29
CA GLY A 754 23.76 4.67 -20.95
C GLY A 754 23.20 5.91 -20.22
N GLU A 755 23.89 7.05 -20.36
CA GLU A 755 23.29 8.36 -20.14
C GLU A 755 22.29 8.62 -21.28
N GLY A 756 20.99 8.56 -21.00
CA GLY A 756 20.04 8.49 -22.09
C GLY A 756 18.58 8.75 -21.75
N ARG A 757 17.82 8.98 -22.83
CA ARG A 757 16.38 9.24 -22.88
C ARG A 757 15.53 8.22 -22.09
N VAL A 758 15.99 6.98 -21.94
CA VAL A 758 15.28 5.94 -21.18
C VAL A 758 15.39 6.17 -19.67
N LYS A 759 16.56 6.57 -19.17
CA LYS A 759 16.77 6.91 -17.76
C LYS A 759 15.90 8.11 -17.37
N ASP A 760 15.94 9.18 -18.17
CA ASP A 760 15.14 10.38 -17.92
C ASP A 760 13.64 10.08 -17.94
N ALA A 761 13.19 9.27 -18.91
CA ALA A 761 11.80 8.84 -18.99
C ALA A 761 11.41 7.98 -17.78
N LEU A 762 12.29 7.13 -17.27
CA LEU A 762 12.03 6.33 -16.06
C LEU A 762 11.87 7.22 -14.83
N VAL A 763 12.84 8.11 -14.57
CA VAL A 763 12.79 9.04 -13.43
C VAL A 763 11.53 9.91 -13.49
N GLN A 764 11.20 10.42 -14.69
CA GLN A 764 9.99 11.20 -14.90
C GLN A 764 8.70 10.39 -14.63
N VAL A 765 8.64 9.13 -15.06
CA VAL A 765 7.48 8.27 -14.77
C VAL A 765 7.36 7.98 -13.28
N CYS A 766 8.46 7.68 -12.60
CA CYS A 766 8.46 7.47 -11.15
C CYS A 766 7.95 8.71 -10.42
N SER A 767 8.42 9.91 -10.80
CA SER A 767 7.92 11.19 -10.25
C SER A 767 6.41 11.36 -10.46
N VAL A 768 5.91 11.13 -11.68
CA VAL A 768 4.47 11.22 -11.98
C VAL A 768 3.64 10.21 -11.18
N LEU A 769 4.10 8.96 -11.09
CA LEU A 769 3.38 7.86 -10.44
C LEU A 769 3.48 7.88 -8.91
N ARG A 770 4.35 8.71 -8.32
CA ARG A 770 4.38 8.96 -6.87
C ARG A 770 3.23 9.88 -6.45
N GLU A 771 2.82 10.81 -7.30
CA GLU A 771 1.73 11.74 -7.03
C GLU A 771 0.37 11.31 -7.60
N LYS A 772 0.39 10.48 -8.63
CA LYS A 772 -0.79 10.11 -9.42
C LYS A 772 -1.08 8.61 -9.34
N PRO A 773 -2.35 8.21 -9.53
CA PRO A 773 -2.72 6.81 -9.66
C PRO A 773 -1.97 6.12 -10.82
N SER A 774 -1.75 4.81 -10.69
CA SER A 774 -1.04 3.95 -11.66
C SER A 774 -1.83 3.67 -12.94
N ILE A 775 -2.19 4.74 -13.65
CA ILE A 775 -2.90 4.67 -14.93
C ILE A 775 -1.96 5.06 -16.05
N GLN A 776 -2.02 4.30 -17.13
CA GLN A 776 -1.31 4.59 -18.37
C GLN A 776 -1.53 6.02 -18.89
N TYR A 777 -2.70 6.62 -18.64
CA TYR A 777 -3.01 8.00 -19.05
C TYR A 777 -2.05 9.04 -18.46
N TYR A 778 -1.74 8.96 -17.16
CA TYR A 778 -0.85 9.93 -16.51
C TYR A 778 0.58 9.80 -17.02
N VAL A 779 1.03 8.57 -17.26
CA VAL A 779 2.33 8.26 -17.87
C VAL A 779 2.40 8.82 -19.29
N ASP A 780 1.38 8.57 -20.11
CA ASP A 780 1.33 9.04 -21.50
C ASP A 780 1.30 10.57 -21.58
N LYS A 781 0.55 11.22 -20.68
CA LYS A 781 0.47 12.68 -20.59
C LYS A 781 1.77 13.30 -20.05
N GLY A 782 2.37 12.69 -19.03
CA GLY A 782 3.61 13.18 -18.42
C GLY A 782 4.79 13.14 -19.39
N LEU A 783 4.95 12.03 -20.11
CA LEU A 783 6.04 11.87 -21.08
C LEU A 783 5.79 12.62 -22.39
N GLY A 784 4.54 12.71 -22.86
CA GLY A 784 4.21 13.36 -24.13
C GLY A 784 5.07 12.86 -25.30
N LYS A 785 5.81 13.77 -25.94
CA LYS A 785 6.72 13.46 -27.06
C LYS A 785 8.05 12.81 -26.63
N ASN A 786 8.40 12.87 -25.34
CA ASN A 786 9.68 12.37 -24.83
C ASN A 786 9.68 10.86 -24.56
N ARG A 787 8.53 10.19 -24.72
CA ARG A 787 8.39 8.74 -24.48
C ARG A 787 9.32 7.92 -25.40
N PRO A 788 10.17 7.04 -24.86
CA PRO A 788 10.92 6.07 -25.63
C PRO A 788 9.99 5.17 -26.46
N LYS A 789 10.50 4.61 -27.55
CA LYS A 789 9.72 3.64 -28.34
C LYS A 789 9.38 2.44 -27.46
N LYS A 790 8.14 1.92 -27.54
CA LYS A 790 7.70 0.77 -26.73
C LYS A 790 8.51 -0.53 -26.94
N GLY A 791 9.27 -0.61 -28.04
CA GLY A 791 10.19 -1.71 -28.35
C GLY A 791 11.67 -1.33 -28.23
N ASP A 792 11.98 -0.24 -27.51
CA ASP A 792 13.36 0.16 -27.24
C ASP A 792 14.09 -0.93 -26.45
N ARG A 793 15.27 -1.34 -26.94
CA ARG A 793 16.01 -2.48 -26.39
C ARG A 793 16.60 -2.19 -25.02
N GLU A 794 17.03 -0.96 -24.78
CA GLU A 794 17.60 -0.54 -23.50
C GLU A 794 16.49 -0.53 -22.44
N MET A 795 15.33 0.04 -22.76
CA MET A 795 14.15 0.04 -21.89
C MET A 795 13.67 -1.38 -21.55
N LEU A 796 13.59 -2.28 -22.54
CA LEU A 796 13.19 -3.67 -22.30
C LEU A 796 14.23 -4.44 -21.50
N THR A 797 15.52 -4.15 -21.65
CA THR A 797 16.59 -4.74 -20.84
C THR A 797 16.51 -4.25 -19.39
N ALA A 798 16.28 -2.95 -19.19
CA ALA A 798 16.05 -2.36 -17.87
C ALA A 798 14.81 -2.95 -17.19
N LEU A 799 13.72 -3.19 -17.92
CA LEU A 799 12.53 -3.86 -17.41
C LEU A 799 12.85 -5.27 -16.87
N LEU A 800 13.63 -6.06 -17.61
CA LEU A 800 14.03 -7.41 -17.19
C LEU A 800 14.95 -7.37 -15.96
N ARG A 801 15.90 -6.43 -15.92
CA ARG A 801 16.79 -6.22 -14.76
C ARG A 801 16.01 -5.79 -13.52
N ALA A 802 15.08 -4.84 -13.67
CA ALA A 802 14.23 -4.37 -12.59
C ALA A 802 13.36 -5.49 -12.02
N ARG A 803 12.81 -6.36 -12.88
CA ARG A 803 12.06 -7.55 -12.42
C ARG A 803 12.92 -8.47 -11.56
N ILE A 804 14.14 -8.79 -12.00
CA ILE A 804 15.07 -9.66 -11.27
C ILE A 804 15.47 -9.01 -9.94
N SER A 805 15.85 -7.73 -9.97
CA SER A 805 16.27 -6.99 -8.78
C SER A 805 15.13 -6.85 -7.76
N ALA A 806 13.94 -6.45 -8.19
CA ALA A 806 12.77 -6.31 -7.31
C ALA A 806 12.37 -7.65 -6.68
N LYS A 807 12.39 -8.74 -7.46
CA LYS A 807 12.11 -10.09 -6.93
C LYS A 807 13.17 -10.51 -5.90
N ALA A 808 14.45 -10.31 -6.20
CA ALA A 808 15.53 -10.65 -5.28
C ALA A 808 15.47 -9.85 -3.97
N LYS A 809 15.13 -8.56 -4.04
CA LYS A 809 14.99 -7.70 -2.86
C LYS A 809 13.78 -8.06 -2.00
N LEU A 810 12.68 -8.44 -2.64
CA LEU A 810 11.50 -8.94 -1.94
C LEU A 810 11.76 -10.31 -1.29
N GLU A 811 12.48 -11.20 -1.97
CA GLU A 811 12.93 -12.49 -1.41
C GLU A 811 13.87 -12.28 -0.20
N GLU A 812 14.85 -11.39 -0.32
CA GLU A 812 15.78 -11.00 0.75
C GLU A 812 15.03 -10.49 1.99
N LEU A 813 14.06 -9.59 1.79
CA LEU A 813 13.19 -9.09 2.85
C LEU A 813 12.41 -10.22 3.53
N MET A 814 11.79 -11.12 2.77
CA MET A 814 11.00 -12.20 3.37
C MET A 814 11.86 -13.17 4.19
N VAL A 815 13.06 -13.53 3.71
CA VAL A 815 13.98 -14.40 4.45
C VAL A 815 14.50 -13.73 5.72
N MET A 816 14.77 -12.42 5.66
CA MET A 816 15.19 -11.64 6.83
C MET A 816 14.08 -11.57 7.88
N VAL A 817 12.85 -11.34 7.43
CA VAL A 817 11.67 -11.27 8.30
C VAL A 817 11.33 -12.61 8.94
N GLU A 818 11.50 -13.73 8.25
CA GLU A 818 11.22 -15.06 8.82
C GLU A 818 12.10 -15.38 10.05
N ARG A 819 13.29 -14.78 10.12
CA ARG A 819 14.23 -14.94 11.25
C ARG A 819 13.94 -14.00 12.43
N THR A 820 12.89 -13.19 12.34
CA THR A 820 12.56 -12.16 13.33
C THR A 820 11.61 -12.69 14.39
N GLU A 821 11.81 -12.27 15.64
CA GLU A 821 10.96 -12.70 16.77
C GLU A 821 9.64 -11.93 16.87
N VAL A 822 9.47 -10.85 16.09
CA VAL A 822 8.27 -9.99 16.09
C VAL A 822 7.05 -10.74 15.53
N GLU A 823 6.10 -11.03 16.43
CA GLU A 823 4.90 -11.83 16.18
C GLU A 823 4.07 -11.34 14.99
N GLU A 824 3.83 -10.03 14.90
CA GLU A 824 3.00 -9.44 13.83
C GLU A 824 3.60 -9.72 12.46
N VAL A 825 4.92 -9.56 12.33
CA VAL A 825 5.65 -9.72 11.08
C VAL A 825 5.69 -11.19 10.66
N ARG A 826 5.85 -12.11 11.61
CA ARG A 826 5.76 -13.55 11.38
C ARG A 826 4.37 -13.96 10.91
N SER A 827 3.32 -13.48 11.59
CA SER A 827 1.93 -13.78 11.25
C SER A 827 1.56 -13.33 9.83
N ALA A 828 2.11 -12.20 9.37
CA ALA A 828 1.94 -11.75 7.98
C ALA A 828 2.59 -12.69 6.95
N VAL A 829 3.79 -13.19 7.22
CA VAL A 829 4.44 -14.18 6.34
C VAL A 829 3.67 -15.50 6.34
N GLU A 830 3.25 -15.99 7.49
CA GLU A 830 2.43 -17.21 7.61
C GLU A 830 1.12 -17.08 6.82
N SER A 831 0.45 -15.93 6.91
CA SER A 831 -0.78 -15.64 6.16
C SER A 831 -0.54 -15.72 4.65
N LEU A 832 0.59 -15.19 4.16
CA LEU A 832 0.98 -15.25 2.75
C LEU A 832 1.26 -16.68 2.29
N VAL A 833 1.97 -17.46 3.10
CA VAL A 833 2.27 -18.87 2.84
C VAL A 833 0.98 -19.69 2.74
N GLU A 834 0.06 -19.51 3.69
CA GLU A 834 -1.19 -20.28 3.73
C GLU A 834 -2.11 -19.91 2.54
N ALA A 835 -2.19 -18.63 2.19
CA ALA A 835 -2.91 -18.16 1.02
C ALA A 835 -2.31 -18.71 -0.28
N LYS A 836 -0.97 -18.75 -0.39
CA LYS A 836 -0.30 -19.36 -1.53
C LYS A 836 -0.60 -20.86 -1.64
N LYS A 837 -0.56 -21.61 -0.53
CA LYS A 837 -0.97 -23.02 -0.50
C LYS A 837 -2.42 -23.22 -0.96
N ARG A 838 -3.36 -22.37 -0.50
CA ARG A 838 -4.76 -22.39 -0.98
C ARG A 838 -4.87 -22.09 -2.48
N ALA A 839 -4.14 -21.10 -2.97
CA ALA A 839 -4.10 -20.77 -4.39
C ALA A 839 -3.55 -21.92 -5.24
N LEU A 840 -2.53 -22.63 -4.76
CA LEU A 840 -1.91 -23.77 -5.44
C LEU A 840 -2.81 -25.01 -5.44
N ARG A 841 -3.52 -25.28 -4.34
CA ARG A 841 -4.56 -26.33 -4.29
C ARG A 841 -5.65 -26.14 -5.35
N ARG A 842 -6.03 -24.89 -5.65
CA ARG A 842 -7.03 -24.59 -6.70
C ARG A 842 -6.56 -24.96 -8.11
N ILE A 843 -5.26 -24.94 -8.38
CA ILE A 843 -4.68 -25.38 -9.66
C ILE A 843 -4.24 -26.86 -9.64
N GLY A 844 -4.63 -27.62 -8.60
CA GLY A 844 -4.44 -29.07 -8.53
C GLY A 844 -3.18 -29.55 -7.81
N VAL A 845 -2.48 -28.68 -7.07
CA VAL A 845 -1.29 -29.09 -6.29
C VAL A 845 -1.73 -29.46 -4.86
N MET A 846 -1.69 -30.76 -4.52
CA MET A 846 -2.31 -31.32 -3.32
C MET A 846 -1.43 -31.27 -2.05
N GLU A 847 -0.11 -31.52 -2.17
CA GLU A 847 0.81 -31.57 -1.01
C GLU A 847 2.01 -30.61 -1.16
N MET A 848 2.32 -29.88 -0.08
CA MET A 848 3.50 -29.02 0.03
C MET A 848 4.10 -29.12 1.43
N SER A 849 5.35 -29.55 1.52
CA SER A 849 6.13 -29.58 2.76
C SER A 849 7.45 -28.81 2.59
N GLY A 850 7.95 -28.21 3.69
CA GLY A 850 9.21 -27.47 3.72
C GLY A 850 9.27 -26.26 2.79
N ASP A 851 10.44 -26.03 2.17
CA ASP A 851 10.75 -24.90 1.29
C ASP A 851 9.77 -24.75 0.11
N ALA A 852 9.09 -25.81 -0.31
CA ALA A 852 8.09 -25.75 -1.38
C ALA A 852 6.89 -24.86 -1.02
N ALA A 853 6.59 -24.69 0.27
CA ALA A 853 5.53 -23.81 0.75
C ALA A 853 5.88 -22.31 0.64
N TRP A 854 7.15 -21.97 0.45
CA TRP A 854 7.63 -20.60 0.50
C TRP A 854 7.04 -19.73 -0.64
N PRO A 855 6.75 -18.43 -0.41
CA PRO A 855 6.10 -17.55 -1.38
C PRO A 855 6.82 -17.43 -2.73
N PHE A 856 8.11 -17.73 -2.81
CA PHE A 856 8.91 -17.63 -4.05
C PHE A 856 9.39 -18.94 -4.66
N SER A 857 9.16 -20.07 -3.98
CA SER A 857 9.56 -21.38 -4.52
C SER A 857 8.87 -21.67 -5.84
N GLN A 858 9.68 -22.06 -6.84
CA GLN A 858 9.20 -22.52 -8.13
C GLN A 858 8.84 -24.00 -8.02
N ILE A 859 7.56 -24.30 -8.22
CA ILE A 859 7.06 -25.67 -8.19
C ILE A 859 6.82 -26.11 -9.63
N VAL A 860 7.51 -27.18 -10.02
CA VAL A 860 7.20 -27.88 -11.27
C VAL A 860 5.92 -28.67 -11.03
N VAL A 861 4.80 -28.18 -11.55
CA VAL A 861 3.46 -28.79 -11.40
C VAL A 861 3.44 -30.27 -11.83
N GLY A 862 4.37 -30.70 -12.69
CA GLY A 862 4.52 -32.10 -13.09
C GLY A 862 5.19 -33.05 -12.07
N ALA A 863 5.77 -32.53 -10.99
CA ALA A 863 6.39 -33.35 -9.93
C ALA A 863 5.49 -33.55 -8.69
N ALA A 864 4.40 -32.78 -8.58
CA ALA A 864 3.37 -33.03 -7.57
C ALA A 864 2.39 -34.09 -8.09
N GLU A 865 2.03 -35.08 -7.27
CA GLU A 865 1.03 -36.08 -7.64
C GLU A 865 -0.32 -35.39 -7.93
N ILE A 866 -0.64 -35.28 -9.21
CA ILE A 866 -1.97 -34.84 -9.67
C ILE A 866 -2.85 -36.09 -9.69
N GLU A 867 -3.56 -36.37 -8.59
CA GLU A 867 -4.66 -37.32 -8.66
C GLU A 867 -5.81 -36.71 -9.49
N SER A 868 -6.17 -37.43 -10.55
CA SER A 868 -7.24 -37.06 -11.46
C SER A 868 -8.59 -37.00 -10.74
N LYS A 869 -9.31 -35.88 -10.85
CA LYS A 869 -10.71 -35.75 -10.37
C LYS A 869 -11.71 -36.73 -11.01
N LYS A 870 -11.28 -37.60 -11.94
CA LYS A 870 -12.10 -38.65 -12.56
C LYS A 870 -12.04 -40.01 -11.86
N THR A 871 -11.31 -40.13 -10.75
CA THR A 871 -11.32 -41.32 -9.89
C THR A 871 -12.06 -41.02 -8.59
N VAL A 872 -13.38 -40.81 -8.69
CA VAL A 872 -14.38 -41.16 -7.67
C VAL A 872 -15.61 -41.67 -8.39
#